data_AF-A0A945DXZ1-F1
#
_entry.id   AF-A0A945DXZ1-F1
#
_cell.length_a   1.000
_cell.length_b   1.000
_cell.length_c   1.000
_cell.angle_alpha   90.00
_cell.angle_beta   90.00
_cell.angle_gamma   90.00
#
_symmetry.space_group_name_H-M   'P 1'
#
loop_
_entity.id
_entity.type
_entity.pdbx_description
1 polymer ?
#
loop_
_entity_poly.entity_id
_entity_poly.type
_entity_poly.pdbx_seq_one_letter_code
_entity_poly.pdbx_strand_id
1 'polypeptide(L)'
;MWNFQTATVTAHAQSLLSDSEWLEENKDVFGNQELTLQNIPLRPSDLSSTPTVLPESFLIPLETGRQDISTVPQKPALPLIEQKDQSENPSGSFLSRLFPWFSSTEQSKSTNLDAASEMDNAETRVEWADSEFAGIKMLITEIERLLISDPVAAMGIYEEIEDQLEIDERTRLKVQLLYYLKKWSSAEQLAEVFLSERPESKMASLMFYFLNKSLMAQYKPLSQNLTFRKRAVETLEAIFRSDFLFILSNEAFLEGDLLTAIQYRLEGMNKAKIANVASMEKLDSLLNQVQSPEIFRILSENNKNVKWLQKKIFIMELELLAKLKRYRDALEILEKRMSAAKVIGDQEEIEVLKQIQISYTNVLNVNPRRIGVILPLSSSSVKVSRLAQQSMNGLWLALHANGITAVPEKIGAEEDSQENEITGKSEDIVNARAESYSSKFEDSWELVVRDSQLNPEITKSLVRELVETERVIAIIGPLARKTSEAAAEEAERLRVPLISLSLTESIPELGEFIFRNNQSWKQEIQELLEYATSELQACRFLILYAKTREGRQKMRLFWDAAVLKGCKVVAVEGFKDEGQKSLVNEFDTFTGKIRRLDTEDKIILKELKEKEVPIHNFDAVFVAVGSGGVKNLSLIFPYSEVYKMRKTTFLGDSGWNDSALPYALGFRGVKNPVFVDSFFPQSKTPAMQQLLRLHERILYRHQNYIGPTAYTAFAYDTLIILMRLLEDEQNQSHRDLRDALLNMQMYPGVTGNLSFDEKGKVERKMQLLTLRRGKILPLN
;
A
#
# COMPACT_ATOMS: atom_id res chain seq x y z
N MET A 1 17.70 -66.77 1.20
CA MET A 1 19.16 -66.79 0.98
C MET A 1 19.74 -65.87 2.04
N TRP A 2 20.42 -66.42 3.05
CA TRP A 2 21.88 -66.65 3.10
C TRP A 2 22.67 -65.34 3.23
N ASN A 3 23.63 -65.18 4.15
CA ASN A 3 24.00 -65.98 5.34
C ASN A 3 24.97 -65.17 6.25
N PHE A 4 25.16 -65.60 7.52
CA PHE A 4 26.16 -65.26 8.57
C PHE A 4 27.04 -63.98 8.50
N GLN A 5 27.28 -63.18 9.57
CA GLN A 5 27.72 -63.39 10.97
C GLN A 5 29.22 -63.78 11.19
N THR A 6 29.89 -63.02 12.08
CA THR A 6 31.15 -63.30 12.86
C THR A 6 32.46 -63.55 12.07
N ALA A 7 33.69 -63.39 12.60
CA ALA A 7 34.22 -63.01 13.94
C ALA A 7 35.63 -62.33 13.79
N THR A 8 35.96 -61.19 14.42
CA THR A 8 36.62 -60.95 15.76
C THR A 8 38.11 -61.32 15.94
N VAL A 9 38.82 -60.54 16.80
CA VAL A 9 40.17 -60.77 17.40
C VAL A 9 41.36 -60.45 16.46
N THR A 10 42.50 -59.83 16.84
CA THR A 10 43.11 -59.45 18.15
C THR A 10 43.61 -57.99 18.17
N ALA A 11 43.96 -57.46 19.35
CA ALA A 11 44.69 -56.20 19.52
C ALA A 11 46.17 -56.27 19.12
N HIS A 12 46.80 -55.11 18.90
CA HIS A 12 47.98 -54.65 19.66
C HIS A 12 48.04 -53.11 19.64
N ALA A 13 48.50 -52.51 20.74
CA ALA A 13 48.80 -51.07 20.80
C ALA A 13 50.29 -50.87 20.59
N GLN A 14 50.69 -49.85 19.81
CA GLN A 14 52.07 -49.41 19.74
C GLN A 14 52.13 -47.89 19.53
N SER A 15 52.79 -47.22 20.48
CA SER A 15 53.17 -45.81 20.34
C SER A 15 54.31 -45.70 19.34
N LEU A 16 54.21 -44.74 18.41
CA LEU A 16 55.33 -44.18 17.67
C LEU A 16 55.13 -42.66 17.49
N LEU A 17 55.35 -41.93 18.58
CA LEU A 17 56.01 -40.63 18.46
C LEU A 17 57.49 -40.92 18.16
N SER A 18 57.89 -40.76 16.90
CA SER A 18 59.30 -40.81 16.50
C SER A 18 59.52 -40.01 15.22
N ASP A 19 60.26 -38.91 15.36
CA ASP A 19 61.33 -38.47 14.48
C ASP A 19 60.95 -38.02 13.06
N SER A 20 60.60 -36.73 12.99
CA SER A 20 60.50 -35.90 11.79
C SER A 20 61.88 -35.61 11.17
N GLU A 21 62.62 -36.63 10.74
CA GLU A 21 64.01 -36.47 10.24
C GLU A 21 64.30 -37.26 8.95
N TRP A 22 63.42 -37.10 7.93
CA TRP A 22 63.64 -37.68 6.59
C TRP A 22 63.22 -36.79 5.39
N LEU A 23 62.86 -35.51 5.60
CA LEU A 23 62.38 -34.62 4.52
C LEU A 23 63.17 -33.30 4.35
N GLU A 24 64.33 -33.19 5.00
CA GLU A 24 65.26 -32.05 4.87
C GLU A 24 66.61 -32.49 4.26
N GLU A 25 66.60 -33.36 3.23
CA GLU A 25 67.78 -33.49 2.37
C GLU A 25 67.47 -33.82 0.89
N ASN A 26 68.11 -33.05 0.01
CA ASN A 26 68.22 -33.20 -1.46
C ASN A 26 66.98 -32.90 -2.33
N LYS A 27 67.11 -31.78 -3.06
CA LYS A 27 66.14 -31.19 -3.99
C LYS A 27 66.27 -31.71 -5.44
N ASP A 28 65.25 -31.42 -6.24
CA ASP A 28 65.30 -31.06 -7.67
C ASP A 28 66.04 -31.98 -8.67
N VAL A 29 65.31 -32.93 -9.27
CA VAL A 29 65.44 -33.26 -10.71
C VAL A 29 64.05 -33.44 -11.34
N PHE A 30 63.81 -32.71 -12.43
CA PHE A 30 62.69 -32.71 -13.40
C PHE A 30 61.84 -33.99 -13.53
N GLY A 31 60.53 -33.94 -13.85
CA GLY A 31 59.65 -32.81 -14.19
C GLY A 31 58.41 -33.24 -15.03
N ASN A 32 57.54 -32.29 -15.39
CA ASN A 32 56.32 -32.42 -16.23
C ASN A 32 55.12 -33.19 -15.60
N GLN A 33 53.84 -32.84 -15.83
CA GLN A 33 53.23 -31.77 -16.65
C GLN A 33 51.78 -31.45 -16.20
N GLU A 34 51.34 -30.19 -16.37
CA GLU A 34 49.94 -29.77 -16.65
C GLU A 34 48.82 -30.00 -15.56
N LEU A 35 47.58 -29.48 -15.65
CA LEU A 35 46.90 -28.65 -16.68
C LEU A 35 45.93 -27.56 -16.11
N THR A 36 46.46 -26.45 -15.59
CA THR A 36 45.88 -25.06 -15.56
C THR A 36 44.44 -24.73 -15.09
N LEU A 37 44.29 -23.53 -14.50
CA LEU A 37 43.22 -22.59 -14.89
C LEU A 37 43.67 -21.11 -14.77
N GLN A 38 43.45 -20.34 -15.84
CA GLN A 38 43.34 -18.86 -15.97
C GLN A 38 44.42 -17.91 -15.41
N ASN A 39 44.91 -17.03 -16.30
CA ASN A 39 45.15 -15.61 -15.98
C ASN A 39 45.03 -14.69 -17.22
N ILE A 40 45.01 -13.37 -17.02
CA ILE A 40 44.55 -12.32 -17.97
C ILE A 40 45.71 -11.74 -18.82
N PRO A 41 45.47 -11.14 -20.01
CA PRO A 41 45.99 -9.78 -20.25
C PRO A 41 45.04 -8.82 -21.03
N LEU A 42 45.53 -7.61 -21.35
CA LEU A 42 44.76 -6.39 -21.68
C LEU A 42 44.69 -5.99 -23.17
N ARG A 43 43.85 -4.98 -23.44
CA ARG A 43 43.66 -4.13 -24.67
C ARG A 43 44.96 -3.39 -25.13
N PRO A 44 45.07 -2.74 -26.33
CA PRO A 44 44.05 -1.85 -26.97
C PRO A 44 44.02 -1.70 -28.53
N SER A 45 43.23 -0.71 -29.01
CA SER A 45 43.23 -0.05 -30.35
C SER A 45 42.69 -0.86 -31.56
N ASP A 46 42.03 -0.30 -32.59
CA ASP A 46 41.72 1.11 -32.93
C ASP A 46 40.55 1.26 -33.95
N LEU A 47 40.00 2.49 -34.12
CA LEU A 47 39.16 3.00 -35.25
C LEU A 47 37.79 2.32 -35.56
N SER A 48 36.70 3.01 -36.01
CA SER A 48 36.38 4.46 -36.13
C SER A 48 34.86 4.72 -36.35
N SER A 49 34.47 6.00 -36.46
CA SER A 49 33.19 6.60 -36.92
C SER A 49 31.91 6.58 -36.04
N THR A 50 31.70 7.70 -35.34
CA THR A 50 30.40 8.35 -35.01
C THR A 50 30.09 9.40 -36.13
N PRO A 51 29.13 10.39 -36.03
CA PRO A 51 28.10 10.75 -35.03
C PRO A 51 26.66 10.67 -35.64
N THR A 52 25.58 11.39 -35.29
CA THR A 52 25.23 12.59 -34.46
C THR A 52 23.73 12.45 -34.02
N VAL A 53 22.95 13.36 -33.40
CA VAL A 53 22.94 14.84 -33.18
C VAL A 53 22.47 15.18 -31.73
N LEU A 54 22.68 16.44 -31.34
CA LEU A 54 22.23 17.20 -30.15
C LEU A 54 20.72 17.60 -30.20
N PRO A 55 20.08 18.28 -29.19
CA PRO A 55 20.67 19.29 -28.29
C PRO A 55 20.23 19.40 -26.81
N GLU A 56 20.89 20.35 -26.13
CA GLU A 56 20.73 20.79 -24.73
C GLU A 56 19.67 21.89 -24.55
N SER A 57 19.29 22.18 -23.30
CA SER A 57 19.04 23.57 -22.85
C SER A 57 19.17 23.71 -21.32
N PHE A 58 19.91 24.72 -20.87
CA PHE A 58 20.18 25.06 -19.46
C PHE A 58 19.24 26.16 -18.90
N LEU A 59 19.44 26.49 -17.62
CA LEU A 59 19.13 27.77 -16.91
C LEU A 59 17.78 27.92 -16.17
N ILE A 60 17.88 28.10 -14.84
CA ILE A 60 17.20 29.16 -14.07
C ILE A 60 18.28 29.83 -13.18
N PRO A 61 18.27 31.17 -12.95
CA PRO A 61 19.42 31.88 -12.37
C PRO A 61 19.41 32.05 -10.84
N LEU A 62 20.52 32.60 -10.33
CA LEU A 62 20.75 33.00 -8.94
C LEU A 62 20.56 34.53 -8.78
N GLU A 63 19.99 34.99 -7.66
CA GLU A 63 20.30 36.33 -7.07
C GLU A 63 19.97 36.32 -5.56
N THR A 64 20.98 36.17 -4.69
CA THR A 64 21.66 37.22 -3.88
C THR A 64 21.02 37.56 -2.54
N GLY A 65 21.71 37.16 -1.46
CA GLY A 65 21.58 37.70 -0.11
C GLY A 65 22.81 37.31 0.73
N ARG A 66 23.61 38.30 1.18
CA ARG A 66 24.73 38.11 2.12
C ARG A 66 24.17 38.16 3.57
N GLN A 67 24.77 37.61 4.63
CA GLN A 67 26.19 37.59 4.98
C GLN A 67 26.62 36.39 5.85
N ASP A 68 27.88 35.99 5.67
CA ASP A 68 28.89 35.65 6.69
C ASP A 68 28.48 35.04 8.05
N ILE A 69 28.96 33.83 8.33
CA ILE A 69 30.13 33.60 9.22
C ILE A 69 30.77 32.25 8.86
N SER A 70 32.08 32.11 9.05
CA SER A 70 32.88 30.96 8.59
C SER A 70 33.64 30.29 9.74
N THR A 71 33.80 28.96 9.69
CA THR A 71 35.13 28.28 9.71
C THR A 71 34.98 26.75 9.60
N VAL A 72 36.01 26.09 9.06
CA VAL A 72 36.13 24.62 8.92
C VAL A 72 37.39 24.17 9.68
N PRO A 73 37.36 23.04 10.42
CA PRO A 73 38.48 22.64 11.29
C PRO A 73 39.54 21.77 10.59
N GLN A 74 40.81 21.90 11.02
CA GLN A 74 41.82 20.84 10.90
C GLN A 74 42.93 20.97 11.96
N LYS A 75 43.64 19.85 12.19
CA LYS A 75 44.71 19.66 13.20
C LYS A 75 46.08 20.00 12.59
N PRO A 76 47.11 20.38 13.39
CA PRO A 76 48.18 19.40 13.68
C PRO A 76 48.78 19.52 15.11
N ALA A 77 50.08 19.27 15.30
CA ALA A 77 50.67 18.72 16.53
C ALA A 77 51.55 19.66 17.40
N LEU A 78 52.03 19.07 18.51
CA LEU A 78 53.07 19.43 19.52
C LEU A 78 54.36 20.12 18.95
N PRO A 79 55.28 20.75 19.76
CA PRO A 79 55.74 20.30 21.10
C PRO A 79 56.39 21.33 22.11
N LEU A 80 57.05 20.83 23.19
CA LEU A 80 58.13 21.44 24.04
C LEU A 80 57.77 22.65 24.96
N ILE A 81 58.46 22.99 26.10
CA ILE A 81 59.31 22.26 27.09
C ILE A 81 59.53 23.12 28.40
N GLU A 82 59.70 22.48 29.58
CA GLU A 82 60.47 22.86 30.83
C GLU A 82 60.43 24.30 31.49
N GLN A 83 60.82 24.57 32.76
CA GLN A 83 61.25 23.78 33.95
C GLN A 83 61.06 24.59 35.28
N LYS A 84 61.10 23.89 36.44
CA LYS A 84 61.63 24.31 37.78
C LYS A 84 60.88 25.35 38.65
N ASP A 85 61.00 25.36 40.00
CA ASP A 85 61.73 24.46 40.93
C ASP A 85 61.08 24.33 42.34
N GLN A 86 61.31 23.19 43.00
CA GLN A 86 61.53 22.86 44.45
C GLN A 86 60.98 23.75 45.61
N SER A 87 60.74 23.28 46.86
CA SER A 87 60.63 21.96 47.57
C SER A 87 60.03 22.26 48.99
N GLU A 88 59.61 21.37 49.89
CA GLU A 88 59.83 19.93 50.19
C GLU A 88 58.47 19.25 50.53
N ASN A 89 58.16 17.95 50.38
CA ASN A 89 58.87 16.65 50.51
C ASN A 89 59.17 16.19 51.96
N PRO A 90 59.29 14.86 52.26
CA PRO A 90 59.64 13.78 51.32
C PRO A 90 58.82 12.45 51.37
N SER A 91 59.08 11.64 50.33
CA SER A 91 58.90 10.17 50.22
C SER A 91 57.45 9.60 50.20
N GLY A 92 57.15 8.52 49.45
CA GLY A 92 57.96 7.72 48.51
C GLY A 92 57.16 7.38 47.24
N SER A 93 57.83 7.22 46.09
CA SER A 93 57.19 7.34 44.78
C SER A 93 56.91 6.01 44.06
N PHE A 94 55.64 5.86 43.65
CA PHE A 94 55.15 5.26 42.38
C PHE A 94 55.48 3.80 41.99
N LEU A 95 56.54 3.16 42.47
CA LEU A 95 56.77 1.73 42.22
C LEU A 95 55.72 0.84 42.92
N SER A 96 54.98 1.40 43.87
CA SER A 96 53.74 0.82 44.42
C SER A 96 52.50 0.95 43.51
N ARG A 97 52.64 1.40 42.25
CA ARG A 97 51.52 1.56 41.30
C ARG A 97 51.61 0.76 39.99
N LEU A 98 52.73 0.09 39.70
CA LEU A 98 52.92 -0.64 38.43
C LEU A 98 53.57 -2.04 38.57
N PHE A 99 53.64 -2.59 39.79
CA PHE A 99 54.28 -3.88 40.15
C PHE A 99 55.82 -3.86 39.98
N PRO A 100 56.59 -4.43 40.95
CA PRO A 100 56.79 -5.88 40.95
C PRO A 100 56.87 -6.55 42.35
N TRP A 101 56.21 -7.72 42.45
CA TRP A 101 56.46 -8.92 43.28
C TRP A 101 56.88 -8.83 44.78
N PHE A 102 56.25 -9.70 45.60
CA PHE A 102 56.47 -9.93 47.06
C PHE A 102 56.12 -8.73 47.98
N SER A 103 55.61 -8.90 49.21
CA SER A 103 55.12 -10.06 49.99
C SER A 103 53.94 -9.60 50.89
N SER A 104 53.22 -10.38 51.70
CA SER A 104 53.35 -11.78 52.19
C SER A 104 51.99 -12.36 52.63
N THR A 105 51.96 -13.66 52.92
CA THR A 105 51.11 -14.37 53.93
C THR A 105 49.56 -14.36 53.85
N GLU A 106 49.03 -15.59 53.70
CA GLU A 106 47.93 -16.21 54.46
C GLU A 106 46.42 -15.95 54.17
N GLN A 107 45.83 -17.01 53.60
CA GLN A 107 44.59 -17.73 53.96
C GLN A 107 43.26 -17.02 54.30
N SER A 108 42.21 -17.61 53.70
CA SER A 108 40.80 -17.59 54.16
C SER A 108 40.62 -18.04 55.62
N LYS A 109 39.59 -17.60 56.35
CA LYS A 109 38.25 -18.21 56.27
C LYS A 109 37.10 -17.38 56.88
N SER A 110 35.90 -17.95 56.75
CA SER A 110 34.60 -17.45 57.17
C SER A 110 34.33 -17.45 58.68
N THR A 111 33.30 -16.70 59.08
CA THR A 111 32.41 -16.93 60.26
C THR A 111 33.03 -17.04 61.65
N ASN A 112 32.78 -16.04 62.49
CA ASN A 112 32.90 -16.18 63.95
C ASN A 112 31.76 -17.05 64.51
N LEU A 113 32.11 -18.02 65.34
CA LEU A 113 31.27 -18.60 66.39
C LEU A 113 32.21 -19.20 67.45
N ASP A 114 32.03 -18.84 68.72
CA ASP A 114 33.07 -18.99 69.76
C ASP A 114 33.18 -20.42 70.34
N ALA A 115 34.40 -20.94 70.52
CA ALA A 115 34.74 -21.92 71.57
C ALA A 115 36.26 -22.11 71.82
N ALA A 116 36.68 -21.77 73.03
CA ALA A 116 37.76 -22.29 73.91
C ALA A 116 38.97 -23.15 73.42
N SER A 117 40.09 -22.88 74.12
CA SER A 117 41.12 -23.81 74.67
C SER A 117 42.20 -24.50 73.81
N GLU A 118 43.44 -24.02 74.03
CA GLU A 118 44.64 -24.77 74.48
C GLU A 118 45.55 -25.59 73.50
N MET A 119 46.75 -25.02 73.32
CA MET A 119 48.11 -25.61 73.46
C MET A 119 48.79 -26.45 72.34
N ASP A 120 50.03 -25.99 72.07
CA ASP A 120 51.26 -26.69 71.67
C ASP A 120 51.39 -27.50 70.35
N ASN A 121 52.03 -26.83 69.38
CA ASN A 121 53.37 -27.18 68.87
C ASN A 121 53.69 -28.65 68.53
N ALA A 122 53.71 -28.97 67.22
CA ALA A 122 54.86 -29.66 66.59
C ALA A 122 54.77 -29.62 65.04
N GLU A 123 55.50 -28.71 64.40
CA GLU A 123 55.78 -28.82 62.96
C GLU A 123 56.86 -29.87 62.67
N THR A 124 56.79 -30.54 61.53
CA THR A 124 57.74 -30.32 60.40
C THR A 124 57.74 -31.49 59.41
N ARG A 125 57.28 -31.25 58.17
CA ARG A 125 57.95 -31.66 56.91
C ARG A 125 57.12 -31.28 55.67
N VAL A 126 57.85 -31.08 54.56
CA VAL A 126 57.40 -30.73 53.20
C VAL A 126 57.01 -29.26 53.02
N GLU A 127 57.96 -28.48 52.52
CA GLU A 127 57.83 -27.07 52.10
C GLU A 127 58.54 -26.83 50.74
N TRP A 128 58.95 -27.90 50.07
CA TRP A 128 59.86 -27.88 48.91
C TRP A 128 59.12 -28.08 47.57
N ALA A 129 57.78 -28.10 47.57
CA ALA A 129 56.97 -28.41 46.40
C ALA A 129 56.33 -27.19 45.72
N ASP A 130 56.15 -26.07 46.43
CA ASP A 130 55.27 -24.98 45.95
C ASP A 130 55.91 -23.98 44.97
N SER A 131 57.22 -24.05 44.72
CA SER A 131 57.96 -23.07 43.93
C SER A 131 57.90 -23.32 42.41
N GLU A 132 58.06 -24.57 41.95
CA GLU A 132 58.08 -24.91 40.51
C GLU A 132 56.69 -24.71 39.87
N PHE A 133 55.63 -25.13 40.57
CA PHE A 133 54.23 -24.97 40.12
C PHE A 133 53.81 -23.50 39.96
N ALA A 134 54.43 -22.58 40.70
CA ALA A 134 54.19 -21.14 40.54
C ALA A 134 54.72 -20.61 39.19
N GLY A 135 55.86 -21.14 38.73
CA GLY A 135 56.45 -20.79 37.43
C GLY A 135 55.59 -21.24 36.25
N ILE A 136 55.21 -22.53 36.24
CA ILE A 136 54.34 -23.13 35.20
C ILE A 136 53.04 -22.33 35.07
N LYS A 137 52.43 -21.93 36.19
CA LYS A 137 51.18 -21.17 36.20
C LYS A 137 51.30 -19.77 35.59
N MET A 138 52.45 -19.10 35.71
CA MET A 138 52.69 -17.85 34.98
C MET A 138 52.85 -18.08 33.48
N LEU A 139 53.52 -19.16 33.07
CA LEU A 139 53.69 -19.51 31.65
C LEU A 139 52.36 -19.87 30.98
N ILE A 140 51.47 -20.62 31.65
CA ILE A 140 50.08 -20.84 31.21
C ILE A 140 49.35 -19.50 30.99
N THR A 141 49.51 -18.56 31.94
CA THR A 141 48.84 -17.25 31.88
C THR A 141 49.34 -16.40 30.69
N GLU A 142 50.65 -16.46 30.37
CA GLU A 142 51.21 -15.73 29.22
C GLU A 142 50.86 -16.43 27.88
N ILE A 143 50.79 -17.77 27.82
CA ILE A 143 50.22 -18.50 26.68
C ILE A 143 48.79 -18.02 26.42
N GLU A 144 47.93 -18.01 27.44
CA GLU A 144 46.52 -17.58 27.33
C GLU A 144 46.36 -16.14 26.84
N ARG A 145 47.26 -15.25 27.29
CA ARG A 145 47.34 -13.86 26.83
C ARG A 145 47.76 -13.76 25.36
N LEU A 146 48.72 -14.59 24.93
CA LEU A 146 49.28 -14.59 23.58
C LEU A 146 48.45 -15.36 22.55
N LEU A 147 47.55 -16.27 22.96
CA LEU A 147 46.67 -17.09 22.10
C LEU A 147 46.04 -16.33 20.92
N ILE A 148 45.67 -15.05 21.12
CA ILE A 148 44.99 -14.23 20.11
C ILE A 148 45.94 -13.22 19.43
N SER A 149 46.96 -12.72 20.13
CA SER A 149 47.86 -11.67 19.61
C SER A 149 49.10 -12.21 18.91
N ASP A 150 49.67 -13.31 19.40
CA ASP A 150 50.76 -14.05 18.78
C ASP A 150 50.67 -15.56 19.12
N PRO A 151 49.85 -16.33 18.37
CA PRO A 151 49.72 -17.77 18.58
C PRO A 151 50.97 -18.57 18.21
N VAL A 152 51.99 -17.95 17.59
CA VAL A 152 53.27 -18.62 17.27
C VAL A 152 54.20 -18.54 18.49
N ALA A 153 54.35 -17.36 19.09
CA ALA A 153 55.04 -17.21 20.37
C ALA A 153 54.37 -18.05 21.48
N ALA A 154 53.03 -18.09 21.51
CA ALA A 154 52.27 -18.92 22.44
C ALA A 154 52.51 -20.43 22.25
N MET A 155 52.80 -20.89 21.02
CA MET A 155 53.15 -22.30 20.77
C MET A 155 54.56 -22.63 21.27
N GLY A 156 55.55 -21.75 21.07
CA GLY A 156 56.90 -21.98 21.60
C GLY A 156 56.93 -22.13 23.12
N ILE A 157 56.24 -21.24 23.85
CA ILE A 157 56.12 -21.33 25.32
C ILE A 157 55.35 -22.60 25.73
N TYR A 158 54.38 -23.05 24.93
CA TYR A 158 53.66 -24.29 25.17
C TYR A 158 54.56 -25.53 24.99
N GLU A 159 55.39 -25.56 23.95
CA GLU A 159 56.34 -26.66 23.67
C GLU A 159 57.41 -26.78 24.78
N GLU A 160 57.85 -25.66 25.38
CA GLU A 160 58.74 -25.66 26.56
C GLU A 160 58.14 -26.28 27.83
N ILE A 161 56.80 -26.20 28.00
CA ILE A 161 56.12 -26.69 29.21
C ILE A 161 55.23 -27.92 28.98
N GLU A 162 55.08 -28.41 27.74
CA GLU A 162 54.04 -29.40 27.41
C GLU A 162 54.07 -30.60 28.37
N ASP A 163 55.26 -31.16 28.61
CA ASP A 163 55.42 -32.34 29.47
C ASP A 163 55.15 -32.13 30.96
N GLN A 164 55.15 -30.87 31.41
CA GLN A 164 54.86 -30.48 32.79
C GLN A 164 53.35 -30.27 33.03
N LEU A 165 52.54 -30.21 31.98
CA LEU A 165 51.09 -29.97 32.07
C LEU A 165 50.29 -31.26 32.31
N GLU A 166 49.29 -31.18 33.21
CA GLU A 166 48.23 -32.19 33.32
C GLU A 166 47.49 -32.37 31.99
N ILE A 167 47.05 -33.59 31.68
CA ILE A 167 46.49 -33.96 30.37
C ILE A 167 45.29 -33.08 29.95
N ASP A 168 44.45 -32.65 30.90
CA ASP A 168 43.31 -31.77 30.62
C ASP A 168 43.74 -30.35 30.21
N GLU A 169 44.74 -29.76 30.87
CA GLU A 169 45.27 -28.44 30.53
C GLU A 169 46.17 -28.49 29.30
N ARG A 170 47.01 -29.54 29.19
CA ARG A 170 47.84 -29.86 28.03
C ARG A 170 46.99 -29.91 26.76
N THR A 171 45.90 -30.67 26.78
CA THR A 171 45.00 -30.81 25.63
C THR A 171 44.22 -29.54 25.36
N ARG A 172 43.71 -28.87 26.41
CA ARG A 172 43.00 -27.60 26.31
C ARG A 172 43.83 -26.55 25.56
N LEU A 173 45.05 -26.29 26.02
CA LEU A 173 45.93 -25.30 25.40
C LEU A 173 46.30 -25.70 23.97
N LYS A 174 46.58 -26.99 23.69
CA LYS A 174 46.87 -27.47 22.33
C LYS A 174 45.71 -27.24 21.37
N VAL A 175 44.47 -27.55 21.77
CA VAL A 175 43.27 -27.30 20.95
C VAL A 175 43.08 -25.79 20.69
N GLN A 176 43.28 -24.95 21.70
CA GLN A 176 43.20 -23.49 21.55
C GLN A 176 44.27 -22.95 20.58
N LEU A 177 45.52 -23.37 20.74
CA LEU A 177 46.64 -23.00 19.88
C LEU A 177 46.44 -23.47 18.44
N LEU A 178 46.08 -24.74 18.22
CA LEU A 178 45.80 -25.29 16.89
C LEU A 178 44.67 -24.52 16.18
N TYR A 179 43.63 -24.11 16.90
CA TYR A 179 42.54 -23.29 16.35
C TYR A 179 43.02 -21.90 15.91
N TYR A 180 43.76 -21.17 16.75
CA TYR A 180 44.25 -19.83 16.40
C TYR A 180 45.38 -19.83 15.35
N LEU A 181 46.20 -20.90 15.30
CA LEU A 181 47.12 -21.19 14.20
C LEU A 181 46.43 -21.66 12.90
N LYS A 182 45.10 -21.70 12.86
CA LYS A 182 44.27 -22.13 11.71
C LYS A 182 44.47 -23.60 11.30
N LYS A 183 45.05 -24.43 12.16
CA LYS A 183 45.17 -25.89 12.01
C LYS A 183 43.85 -26.57 12.42
N TRP A 184 42.73 -26.11 11.83
CA TRP A 184 41.37 -26.44 12.30
C TRP A 184 41.05 -27.94 12.29
N SER A 185 41.49 -28.69 11.27
CA SER A 185 41.28 -30.15 11.23
C SER A 185 42.00 -30.89 12.35
N SER A 186 43.13 -30.37 12.83
CA SER A 186 43.87 -30.95 13.97
C SER A 186 43.22 -30.57 15.30
N ALA A 187 42.70 -29.33 15.42
CA ALA A 187 41.93 -28.89 16.58
C ALA A 187 40.61 -29.65 16.74
N GLU A 188 39.92 -29.93 15.62
CA GLU A 188 38.74 -30.80 15.53
C GLU A 188 39.05 -32.22 16.04
N GLN A 189 39.99 -32.92 15.42
CA GLN A 189 40.36 -34.29 15.78
C GLN A 189 40.75 -34.42 17.26
N LEU A 190 41.59 -33.51 17.76
CA LEU A 190 42.03 -33.54 19.16
C LEU A 190 40.89 -33.24 20.15
N ALA A 191 39.96 -32.34 19.79
CA ALA A 191 38.78 -32.06 20.60
C ALA A 191 37.78 -33.23 20.59
N GLU A 192 37.57 -33.91 19.46
CA GLU A 192 36.72 -35.10 19.39
C GLU A 192 37.25 -36.26 20.24
N VAL A 193 38.56 -36.56 20.14
CA VAL A 193 39.20 -37.58 20.97
C VAL A 193 39.03 -37.25 22.45
N PHE A 194 39.35 -36.02 22.87
CA PHE A 194 39.19 -35.59 24.27
C PHE A 194 37.74 -35.73 24.77
N LEU A 195 36.75 -35.35 23.96
CA LEU A 195 35.33 -35.47 24.32
C LEU A 195 34.86 -36.92 24.42
N SER A 196 35.48 -37.84 23.66
CA SER A 196 35.18 -39.27 23.71
C SER A 196 35.80 -39.97 24.92
N GLU A 197 37.04 -39.61 25.31
CA GLU A 197 37.76 -40.22 26.43
C GLU A 197 37.42 -39.57 27.79
N ARG A 198 37.16 -38.26 27.81
CA ARG A 198 36.97 -37.45 29.03
C ARG A 198 35.66 -36.65 29.02
N PRO A 199 34.50 -37.28 28.75
CA PRO A 199 33.21 -36.57 28.66
C PRO A 199 32.83 -35.81 29.94
N GLU A 200 33.28 -36.28 31.11
CA GLU A 200 32.97 -35.67 32.39
C GLU A 200 33.96 -34.59 32.86
N SER A 201 35.00 -34.27 32.07
CA SER A 201 35.93 -33.20 32.39
C SER A 201 35.23 -31.86 32.59
N LYS A 202 35.80 -31.02 33.47
CA LYS A 202 35.43 -29.59 33.60
C LYS A 202 35.67 -28.83 32.29
N MET A 203 36.65 -29.27 31.48
CA MET A 203 37.03 -28.67 30.20
C MET A 203 36.18 -29.16 29.02
N ALA A 204 35.36 -30.21 29.19
CA ALA A 204 34.55 -30.79 28.10
C ALA A 204 33.67 -29.74 27.39
N SER A 205 33.06 -28.81 28.13
CA SER A 205 32.27 -27.71 27.57
C SER A 205 33.09 -26.77 26.66
N LEU A 206 34.34 -26.48 27.04
CA LEU A 206 35.25 -25.63 26.29
C LEU A 206 35.82 -26.36 25.06
N MET A 207 36.10 -27.66 25.19
CA MET A 207 36.51 -28.50 24.05
C MET A 207 35.36 -28.66 23.04
N PHE A 208 34.11 -28.82 23.50
CA PHE A 208 32.94 -28.82 22.62
C PHE A 208 32.75 -27.48 21.89
N TYR A 209 33.04 -26.36 22.55
CA TYR A 209 33.06 -25.04 21.91
C TYR A 209 34.13 -24.96 20.80
N PHE A 210 35.38 -25.34 21.08
CA PHE A 210 36.47 -25.28 20.10
C PHE A 210 36.32 -26.32 18.97
N LEU A 211 35.71 -27.48 19.22
CA LEU A 211 35.27 -28.41 18.18
C LEU A 211 34.31 -27.73 17.21
N ASN A 212 33.22 -27.14 17.71
CA ASN A 212 32.22 -26.49 16.87
C ASN A 212 32.76 -25.25 16.13
N LYS A 213 33.68 -24.49 16.74
CA LYS A 213 34.46 -23.45 16.06
C LYS A 213 35.30 -24.01 14.91
N SER A 214 35.97 -25.13 15.12
CA SER A 214 36.85 -25.76 14.11
C SER A 214 36.05 -26.37 12.96
N LEU A 215 34.89 -26.98 13.24
CA LEU A 215 33.93 -27.45 12.23
C LEU A 215 33.41 -26.28 11.39
N MET A 216 32.93 -25.20 12.04
CA MET A 216 32.42 -24.00 11.37
C MET A 216 33.49 -23.33 10.48
N ALA A 217 34.75 -23.25 10.94
CA ALA A 217 35.86 -22.69 10.15
C ALA A 217 36.22 -23.53 8.91
N GLN A 218 35.83 -24.81 8.88
CA GLN A 218 35.98 -25.71 7.74
C GLN A 218 34.69 -25.87 6.91
N TYR A 219 33.65 -25.07 7.19
CA TYR A 219 32.32 -25.18 6.58
C TYR A 219 31.65 -26.56 6.77
N LYS A 220 32.04 -27.30 7.82
CA LYS A 220 31.41 -28.56 8.24
C LYS A 220 30.14 -28.28 9.06
N PRO A 221 29.13 -29.17 9.07
CA PRO A 221 28.02 -29.08 10.00
C PRO A 221 28.51 -29.15 11.46
N LEU A 222 27.77 -28.54 12.38
CA LEU A 222 28.10 -28.55 13.80
C LEU A 222 27.80 -29.91 14.45
N SER A 223 28.44 -30.16 15.58
CA SER A 223 28.25 -31.40 16.34
C SER A 223 26.84 -31.46 16.93
N GLN A 224 26.14 -32.55 16.61
CA GLN A 224 24.75 -32.81 16.98
C GLN A 224 24.61 -33.46 18.37
N ASN A 225 25.67 -33.47 19.17
CA ASN A 225 25.61 -33.98 20.55
C ASN A 225 24.87 -32.99 21.46
N LEU A 226 23.56 -33.20 21.60
CA LEU A 226 22.66 -32.37 22.41
C LEU A 226 23.07 -32.28 23.88
N THR A 227 23.67 -33.33 24.44
CA THR A 227 24.14 -33.37 25.83
C THR A 227 25.27 -32.37 26.06
N PHE A 228 26.31 -32.40 25.21
CA PHE A 228 27.39 -31.41 25.28
C PHE A 228 26.92 -30.01 24.86
N ARG A 229 26.02 -29.88 23.88
CA ARG A 229 25.42 -28.59 23.48
C ARG A 229 24.71 -27.91 24.67
N LYS A 230 23.90 -28.65 25.42
CA LYS A 230 23.26 -28.16 26.64
C LYS A 230 24.28 -27.83 27.74
N ARG A 231 25.19 -28.77 28.06
CA ARG A 231 26.26 -28.58 29.07
C ARG A 231 27.08 -27.33 28.78
N ALA A 232 27.41 -27.06 27.51
CA ALA A 232 28.13 -25.87 27.07
C ALA A 232 27.35 -24.57 27.31
N VAL A 233 26.09 -24.48 26.89
CA VAL A 233 25.22 -23.29 27.13
C VAL A 233 25.03 -23.02 28.63
N GLU A 234 25.03 -24.06 29.48
CA GLU A 234 24.87 -23.94 30.93
C GLU A 234 26.18 -23.59 31.67
N THR A 235 27.34 -24.08 31.22
CA THR A 235 28.60 -24.02 32.00
C THR A 235 29.72 -23.16 31.42
N LEU A 236 29.75 -22.84 30.11
CA LEU A 236 30.80 -22.00 29.52
C LEU A 236 30.91 -20.62 30.19
N GLU A 237 32.11 -20.04 30.23
CA GLU A 237 32.29 -18.65 30.66
C GLU A 237 31.52 -17.68 29.75
N ALA A 238 31.15 -16.50 30.27
CA ALA A 238 30.24 -15.58 29.60
C ALA A 238 30.63 -15.19 28.16
N ILE A 239 31.94 -15.05 27.89
CA ILE A 239 32.47 -14.70 26.56
C ILE A 239 32.27 -15.85 25.58
N PHE A 240 32.83 -17.04 25.87
CA PHE A 240 32.67 -18.23 25.03
C PHE A 240 31.20 -18.64 24.87
N ARG A 241 30.40 -18.52 25.93
CA ARG A 241 28.96 -18.82 25.92
C ARG A 241 28.17 -17.89 25.00
N SER A 242 28.45 -16.59 25.02
CA SER A 242 27.77 -15.60 24.17
C SER A 242 28.06 -15.85 22.69
N ASP A 243 29.33 -16.08 22.34
CA ASP A 243 29.74 -16.42 20.97
C ASP A 243 29.27 -17.82 20.54
N PHE A 244 29.22 -18.82 21.44
CA PHE A 244 28.61 -20.12 21.15
C PHE A 244 27.11 -20.01 20.83
N LEU A 245 26.37 -19.19 21.59
CA LEU A 245 24.97 -18.89 21.29
C LEU A 245 24.82 -18.18 19.94
N PHE A 246 25.78 -17.33 19.52
CA PHE A 246 25.77 -16.77 18.17
C PHE A 246 26.09 -17.80 17.07
N ILE A 247 26.88 -18.84 17.35
CA ILE A 247 27.09 -19.96 16.42
C ILE A 247 25.79 -20.75 16.24
N LEU A 248 25.14 -21.17 17.34
CA LEU A 248 23.86 -21.89 17.32
C LEU A 248 22.72 -21.05 16.69
N SER A 249 22.75 -19.72 16.89
CA SER A 249 21.83 -18.78 16.24
C SER A 249 21.95 -18.78 14.71
N ASN A 250 23.16 -18.98 14.15
CA ASN A 250 23.35 -19.10 12.70
C ASN A 250 22.94 -20.50 12.19
N GLU A 251 23.19 -21.57 12.95
CA GLU A 251 22.78 -22.95 12.61
C GLU A 251 21.26 -23.05 12.48
N ALA A 252 20.53 -22.69 13.54
CA ALA A 252 19.06 -22.73 13.54
C ALA A 252 18.44 -21.87 12.42
N PHE A 253 19.08 -20.75 12.06
CA PHE A 253 18.63 -19.92 10.93
C PHE A 253 18.81 -20.63 9.58
N LEU A 254 19.92 -21.37 9.37
CA LEU A 254 20.16 -22.15 8.16
C LEU A 254 19.25 -23.39 8.07
N GLU A 255 18.84 -23.94 9.21
CA GLU A 255 17.84 -25.02 9.33
C GLU A 255 16.40 -24.52 9.15
N GLY A 256 16.17 -23.20 9.14
CA GLY A 256 14.86 -22.57 8.99
C GLY A 256 14.10 -22.30 10.29
N ASP A 257 14.63 -22.69 11.46
CA ASP A 257 14.05 -22.35 12.76
C ASP A 257 14.44 -20.91 13.17
N LEU A 258 13.72 -19.96 12.58
CA LEU A 258 13.86 -18.54 12.86
C LEU A 258 13.55 -18.18 14.33
N LEU A 259 12.67 -18.93 15.01
CA LEU A 259 12.32 -18.68 16.41
C LEU A 259 13.51 -19.01 17.33
N THR A 260 14.10 -20.20 17.18
CA THR A 260 15.28 -20.61 17.94
C THR A 260 16.50 -19.75 17.58
N ALA A 261 16.67 -19.38 16.31
CA ALA A 261 17.72 -18.46 15.88
C ALA A 261 17.66 -17.10 16.61
N ILE A 262 16.47 -16.53 16.77
CA ILE A 262 16.25 -15.26 17.49
C ILE A 262 16.44 -15.45 19.00
N GLN A 263 15.96 -16.56 19.58
CA GLN A 263 16.10 -16.84 21.02
C GLN A 263 17.58 -16.93 21.44
N TYR A 264 18.40 -17.71 20.72
CA TYR A 264 19.84 -17.79 21.00
C TYR A 264 20.53 -16.42 20.82
N ARG A 265 20.08 -15.60 19.86
CA ARG A 265 20.60 -14.23 19.66
C ARG A 265 20.36 -13.36 20.91
N LEU A 266 19.13 -13.35 21.42
CA LEU A 266 18.72 -12.58 22.59
C LEU A 266 19.43 -13.06 23.88
N GLU A 267 19.56 -14.37 24.06
CA GLU A 267 20.26 -14.97 25.20
C GLU A 267 21.76 -14.60 25.19
N GLY A 268 22.42 -14.71 24.03
CA GLY A 268 23.82 -14.36 23.86
C GLY A 268 24.10 -12.89 24.17
N MET A 269 23.20 -11.98 23.78
CA MET A 269 23.32 -10.55 24.02
C MET A 269 23.08 -10.16 25.49
N ASN A 270 22.10 -10.77 26.17
CA ASN A 270 21.87 -10.53 27.60
C ASN A 270 23.08 -10.97 28.46
N LYS A 271 23.77 -12.06 28.09
CA LYS A 271 24.90 -12.61 28.87
C LYS A 271 26.23 -11.90 28.60
N ALA A 272 26.37 -11.15 27.51
CA ALA A 272 27.63 -10.52 27.09
C ALA A 272 28.08 -9.31 27.94
N LYS A 273 27.21 -8.75 28.80
CA LYS A 273 27.33 -7.42 29.45
C LYS A 273 27.44 -6.20 28.51
N ILE A 274 27.92 -6.37 27.27
CA ILE A 274 27.98 -5.34 26.24
C ILE A 274 27.37 -5.90 24.95
N ALA A 275 26.18 -5.43 24.59
CA ALA A 275 25.61 -5.67 23.26
C ALA A 275 26.30 -4.75 22.24
N ASN A 276 27.04 -5.31 21.28
CA ASN A 276 27.67 -4.55 20.21
C ASN A 276 26.70 -4.29 19.05
N VAL A 277 26.96 -3.23 18.26
CA VAL A 277 26.10 -2.77 17.16
C VAL A 277 25.82 -3.89 16.15
N ALA A 278 26.86 -4.62 15.73
CA ALA A 278 26.75 -5.75 14.80
C ALA A 278 25.83 -6.89 15.30
N SER A 279 25.63 -7.03 16.61
CA SER A 279 24.68 -8.01 17.17
C SER A 279 23.24 -7.51 17.15
N MET A 280 23.02 -6.20 17.28
CA MET A 280 21.70 -5.57 17.08
C MET A 280 21.30 -5.64 15.60
N GLU A 281 22.19 -5.28 14.68
CA GLU A 281 21.95 -5.34 13.22
C GLU A 281 21.55 -6.75 12.77
N LYS A 282 22.25 -7.78 13.25
CA LYS A 282 21.95 -9.17 12.87
C LYS A 282 20.72 -9.73 13.61
N LEU A 283 20.38 -9.24 14.79
CA LEU A 283 19.08 -9.52 15.43
C LEU A 283 17.92 -8.91 14.63
N ASP A 284 18.06 -7.65 14.21
CA ASP A 284 17.08 -6.95 13.38
C ASP A 284 16.87 -7.65 12.03
N SER A 285 17.96 -8.13 11.41
CA SER A 285 17.90 -8.93 10.19
C SER A 285 17.12 -10.25 10.35
N LEU A 286 17.13 -10.87 11.54
CA LEU A 286 16.30 -12.04 11.85
C LEU A 286 14.83 -11.65 12.12
N LEU A 287 14.59 -10.62 12.95
CA LEU A 287 13.25 -10.13 13.25
C LEU A 287 12.49 -9.70 12.00
N ASN A 288 13.16 -9.05 11.04
CA ASN A 288 12.57 -8.60 9.78
C ASN A 288 12.13 -9.75 8.84
N GLN A 289 12.59 -10.99 9.09
CA GLN A 289 12.20 -12.16 8.29
C GLN A 289 10.94 -12.87 8.85
N VAL A 290 10.47 -12.51 10.04
CA VAL A 290 9.30 -13.14 10.68
C VAL A 290 8.02 -12.84 9.91
N GLN A 291 7.38 -13.88 9.35
CA GLN A 291 6.11 -13.79 8.60
C GLN A 291 4.88 -14.27 9.40
N SER A 292 5.05 -14.68 10.67
CA SER A 292 3.97 -15.16 11.55
C SER A 292 3.79 -14.26 12.77
N PRO A 293 2.59 -13.71 13.03
CA PRO A 293 2.27 -13.02 14.28
C PRO A 293 2.45 -13.89 15.52
N GLU A 294 2.26 -15.20 15.40
CA GLU A 294 2.38 -16.17 16.48
C GLU A 294 3.83 -16.30 16.97
N ILE A 295 4.82 -16.19 16.06
CA ILE A 295 6.25 -16.08 16.43
C ILE A 295 6.51 -14.79 17.23
N PHE A 296 5.95 -13.64 16.83
CA PHE A 296 6.07 -12.39 17.58
C PHE A 296 5.45 -12.48 18.97
N ARG A 297 4.30 -13.17 19.12
CA ARG A 297 3.67 -13.43 20.42
C ARG A 297 4.58 -14.26 21.32
N ILE A 298 5.12 -15.39 20.85
CA ILE A 298 6.05 -16.23 21.63
C ILE A 298 7.31 -15.43 22.03
N LEU A 299 7.89 -14.67 21.11
CA LEU A 299 9.06 -13.82 21.39
C LEU A 299 8.75 -12.74 22.43
N SER A 300 7.57 -12.12 22.36
CA SER A 300 7.10 -11.17 23.37
C SER A 300 6.92 -11.85 24.72
N GLU A 301 6.27 -13.02 24.76
CA GLU A 301 5.95 -13.69 26.01
C GLU A 301 7.19 -14.17 26.77
N ASN A 302 8.18 -14.69 26.05
CA ASN A 302 9.45 -15.11 26.63
C ASN A 302 10.33 -13.92 27.07
N ASN A 303 10.06 -12.70 26.60
CA ASN A 303 10.89 -11.51 26.85
C ASN A 303 10.10 -10.32 27.44
N LYS A 304 9.09 -10.58 28.28
CA LYS A 304 8.22 -9.57 28.92
C LYS A 304 9.00 -8.44 29.63
N ASN A 305 10.20 -8.73 30.15
CA ASN A 305 11.02 -7.77 30.90
C ASN A 305 11.84 -6.80 30.00
N VAL A 306 11.94 -7.03 28.69
CA VAL A 306 12.85 -6.30 27.80
C VAL A 306 12.11 -5.16 27.07
N LYS A 307 11.96 -4.00 27.74
CA LYS A 307 11.13 -2.86 27.27
C LYS A 307 11.37 -2.43 25.81
N TRP A 308 12.62 -2.35 25.35
CA TRP A 308 12.92 -1.92 23.97
C TRP A 308 12.44 -2.95 22.93
N LEU A 309 12.61 -4.24 23.23
CA LEU A 309 12.15 -5.34 22.39
C LEU A 309 10.61 -5.41 22.37
N GLN A 310 9.97 -5.20 23.52
CA GLN A 310 8.51 -5.08 23.66
C GLN A 310 7.90 -3.93 22.84
N LYS A 311 8.63 -2.82 22.65
CA LYS A 311 8.20 -1.75 21.73
C LYS A 311 8.40 -2.15 20.26
N LYS A 312 9.52 -2.81 19.93
CA LYS A 312 9.83 -3.22 18.56
C LYS A 312 8.91 -4.34 18.05
N ILE A 313 8.74 -5.41 18.82
CA ILE A 313 7.87 -6.55 18.47
C ILE A 313 6.44 -6.07 18.20
N PHE A 314 5.89 -5.20 19.05
CA PHE A 314 4.53 -4.67 18.86
C PHE A 314 4.35 -3.94 17.52
N ILE A 315 5.31 -3.10 17.13
CA ILE A 315 5.24 -2.37 15.85
C ILE A 315 5.30 -3.37 14.68
N MET A 316 6.18 -4.37 14.76
CA MET A 316 6.35 -5.37 13.71
C MET A 316 5.17 -6.35 13.61
N GLU A 317 4.56 -6.75 14.74
CA GLU A 317 3.32 -7.55 14.76
C GLU A 317 2.16 -6.75 14.16
N LEU A 318 2.01 -5.47 14.50
CA LEU A 318 0.95 -4.61 13.97
C LEU A 318 1.11 -4.34 12.46
N GLU A 319 2.33 -4.08 11.98
CA GLU A 319 2.63 -4.01 10.55
C GLU A 319 2.36 -5.33 9.81
N LEU A 320 2.71 -6.47 10.41
CA LEU A 320 2.49 -7.79 9.83
C LEU A 320 1.00 -8.12 9.74
N LEU A 321 0.24 -7.89 10.82
CA LEU A 321 -1.21 -8.07 10.83
C LEU A 321 -1.90 -7.17 9.78
N ALA A 322 -1.41 -5.95 9.58
CA ALA A 322 -1.90 -5.06 8.52
C ALA A 322 -1.59 -5.57 7.09
N LYS A 323 -0.39 -6.11 6.86
CA LYS A 323 -0.01 -6.78 5.60
C LYS A 323 -0.88 -8.03 5.33
N LEU A 324 -1.23 -8.76 6.38
CA LEU A 324 -2.09 -9.96 6.35
C LEU A 324 -3.61 -9.67 6.36
N LYS A 325 -4.04 -8.40 6.28
CA LYS A 325 -5.44 -7.94 6.46
C LYS A 325 -6.11 -8.38 7.79
N ARG A 326 -5.35 -8.84 8.80
CA ARG A 326 -5.84 -9.29 10.13
C ARG A 326 -6.13 -8.10 11.06
N TYR A 327 -6.95 -7.15 10.60
CA TYR A 327 -7.17 -5.88 11.28
C TYR A 327 -7.85 -6.01 12.66
N ARG A 328 -8.68 -7.04 12.88
CA ARG A 328 -9.35 -7.28 14.18
C ARG A 328 -8.33 -7.62 15.27
N ASP A 329 -7.42 -8.54 14.96
CA ASP A 329 -6.29 -8.92 15.82
C ASP A 329 -5.37 -7.73 16.11
N ALA A 330 -5.17 -6.85 15.11
CA ALA A 330 -4.39 -5.62 15.26
C ALA A 330 -5.04 -4.62 16.25
N LEU A 331 -6.37 -4.49 16.24
CA LEU A 331 -7.10 -3.72 17.26
C LEU A 331 -6.99 -4.37 18.65
N GLU A 332 -7.07 -5.70 18.74
CA GLU A 332 -6.98 -6.43 20.01
C GLU A 332 -5.61 -6.22 20.70
N ILE A 333 -4.50 -6.31 19.97
CA ILE A 333 -3.16 -6.04 20.53
C ILE A 333 -2.97 -4.55 20.87
N LEU A 334 -3.58 -3.65 20.10
CA LEU A 334 -3.51 -2.22 20.34
C LEU A 334 -4.29 -1.84 21.61
N GLU A 335 -5.47 -2.41 21.84
CA GLU A 335 -6.24 -2.19 23.07
C GLU A 335 -5.51 -2.74 24.31
N LYS A 336 -4.90 -3.92 24.21
CA LYS A 336 -4.02 -4.48 25.26
C LYS A 336 -2.84 -3.57 25.58
N ARG A 337 -2.23 -2.93 24.57
CA ARG A 337 -1.15 -1.95 24.81
C ARG A 337 -1.67 -0.63 25.37
N MET A 338 -2.78 -0.10 24.86
CA MET A 338 -3.37 1.16 25.31
C MET A 338 -3.88 1.07 26.75
N SER A 339 -4.43 -0.08 27.16
CA SER A 339 -4.83 -0.33 28.56
C SER A 339 -3.61 -0.39 29.49
N ALA A 340 -2.50 -1.02 29.09
CA ALA A 340 -1.24 -0.95 29.83
C ALA A 340 -0.69 0.48 29.94
N ALA A 341 -0.70 1.26 28.85
CA ALA A 341 -0.28 2.66 28.85
C ALA A 341 -1.15 3.54 29.77
N LYS A 342 -2.47 3.30 29.81
CA LYS A 342 -3.42 3.95 30.76
C LYS A 342 -3.10 3.64 32.24
N VAL A 343 -2.67 2.42 32.56
CA VAL A 343 -2.25 2.04 33.92
C VAL A 343 -0.92 2.70 34.32
N ILE A 344 -0.02 2.93 33.35
CA ILE A 344 1.30 3.57 33.57
C ILE A 344 1.18 5.10 33.57
N GLY A 345 0.16 5.67 32.92
CA GLY A 345 -0.09 7.11 32.82
C GLY A 345 0.58 7.80 31.63
N ASP A 346 1.10 7.04 30.65
CA ASP A 346 1.84 7.58 29.50
C ASP A 346 0.90 8.21 28.46
N GLN A 347 0.69 9.53 28.58
CA GLN A 347 -0.21 10.28 27.69
C GLN A 347 0.29 10.36 26.24
N GLU A 348 1.60 10.31 26.00
CA GLU A 348 2.16 10.37 24.65
C GLU A 348 1.95 9.04 23.92
N GLU A 349 2.24 7.90 24.56
CA GLU A 349 1.93 6.58 23.98
C GLU A 349 0.42 6.39 23.83
N ILE A 350 -0.41 6.87 24.77
CA ILE A 350 -1.88 6.83 24.64
C ILE A 350 -2.36 7.60 23.40
N GLU A 351 -1.88 8.82 23.13
CA GLU A 351 -2.36 9.60 21.99
C GLU A 351 -1.89 9.00 20.65
N VAL A 352 -0.63 8.55 20.56
CA VAL A 352 -0.14 7.82 19.37
C VAL A 352 -0.97 6.56 19.12
N LEU A 353 -1.29 5.79 20.17
CA LEU A 353 -2.12 4.59 20.04
C LEU A 353 -3.56 4.92 19.62
N LYS A 354 -4.16 6.05 20.05
CA LYS A 354 -5.47 6.51 19.54
C LYS A 354 -5.44 6.80 18.04
N GLN A 355 -4.42 7.52 17.56
CA GLN A 355 -4.34 7.86 16.13
C GLN A 355 -4.21 6.60 15.26
N ILE A 356 -3.43 5.62 15.70
CA ILE A 356 -3.38 4.29 15.07
C ILE A 356 -4.75 3.61 15.20
N GLN A 357 -5.37 3.58 16.39
CA GLN A 357 -6.69 2.96 16.61
C GLN A 357 -7.75 3.52 15.66
N ILE A 358 -7.82 4.84 15.47
CA ILE A 358 -8.77 5.49 14.55
C ILE A 358 -8.57 4.96 13.13
N SER A 359 -7.33 4.89 12.64
CA SER A 359 -7.05 4.38 11.28
C SER A 359 -7.47 2.91 11.07
N TYR A 360 -7.34 2.05 12.08
CA TYR A 360 -7.78 0.64 12.00
C TYR A 360 -9.28 0.48 12.29
N THR A 361 -9.86 1.36 13.10
CA THR A 361 -11.29 1.33 13.48
C THR A 361 -12.17 1.85 12.35
N ASN A 362 -11.73 2.86 11.60
CA ASN A 362 -12.45 3.32 10.40
C ASN A 362 -12.47 2.27 9.29
N VAL A 363 -11.47 1.37 9.23
CA VAL A 363 -11.43 0.23 8.31
C VAL A 363 -12.37 -0.92 8.73
N LEU A 364 -12.79 -1.00 10.00
CA LEU A 364 -13.51 -2.16 10.55
C LEU A 364 -14.89 -1.88 11.16
N ASN A 365 -15.14 -0.69 11.68
CA ASN A 365 -16.40 -0.31 12.30
C ASN A 365 -17.25 0.47 11.30
N VAL A 366 -17.65 -0.24 10.24
CA VAL A 366 -18.49 0.23 9.13
C VAL A 366 -19.69 -0.70 9.00
N ASN A 367 -20.87 -0.14 8.77
CA ASN A 367 -22.07 -0.93 8.48
C ASN A 367 -22.19 -1.08 6.95
N PRO A 368 -21.99 -2.30 6.40
CA PRO A 368 -21.98 -2.54 4.96
C PRO A 368 -23.34 -2.34 4.28
N ARG A 369 -24.44 -2.28 5.04
CA ARG A 369 -25.79 -2.01 4.52
C ARG A 369 -26.21 -0.54 4.64
N ARG A 370 -25.33 0.33 5.15
CA ARG A 370 -25.62 1.74 5.45
C ARG A 370 -24.79 2.69 4.58
N ILE A 371 -25.45 3.48 3.74
CA ILE A 371 -24.81 4.37 2.77
C ILE A 371 -25.19 5.84 3.06
N GLY A 372 -24.20 6.72 3.09
CA GLY A 372 -24.39 8.16 3.29
C GLY A 372 -24.86 8.85 2.01
N VAL A 373 -25.71 9.87 2.14
CA VAL A 373 -26.25 10.62 0.99
C VAL A 373 -26.16 12.11 1.28
N ILE A 374 -25.35 12.84 0.53
CA ILE A 374 -25.20 14.30 0.68
C ILE A 374 -25.80 15.01 -0.53
N LEU A 375 -26.89 15.75 -0.32
CA LEU A 375 -27.58 16.51 -1.36
C LEU A 375 -27.88 17.95 -0.92
N PRO A 376 -28.14 18.91 -1.84
CA PRO A 376 -28.52 20.29 -1.51
C PRO A 376 -30.04 20.44 -1.41
N LEU A 377 -30.61 19.95 -0.30
CA LEU A 377 -32.06 19.76 -0.12
C LEU A 377 -32.79 21.08 0.21
N SER A 378 -32.21 21.95 1.05
CA SER A 378 -32.77 23.27 1.38
C SER A 378 -32.55 24.36 0.31
N SER A 379 -32.04 24.01 -0.88
CA SER A 379 -31.65 25.02 -1.86
C SER A 379 -32.83 25.83 -2.39
N SER A 380 -32.79 27.14 -2.18
CA SER A 380 -33.75 28.11 -2.75
C SER A 380 -33.68 28.21 -4.28
N SER A 381 -32.65 27.63 -4.93
CA SER A 381 -32.57 27.59 -6.39
C SER A 381 -33.40 26.44 -6.95
N VAL A 382 -34.52 26.77 -7.60
CA VAL A 382 -35.43 25.81 -8.26
C VAL A 382 -34.70 24.83 -9.19
N LYS A 383 -33.61 25.25 -9.84
CA LYS A 383 -32.79 24.34 -10.67
C LYS A 383 -32.04 23.32 -9.84
N VAL A 384 -31.53 23.69 -8.66
CA VAL A 384 -30.74 22.82 -7.77
C VAL A 384 -31.63 21.89 -6.96
N SER A 385 -32.70 22.39 -6.34
CA SER A 385 -33.63 21.58 -5.57
C SER A 385 -34.32 20.52 -6.44
N ARG A 386 -34.65 20.85 -7.70
CA ARG A 386 -35.15 19.86 -8.67
C ARG A 386 -34.14 18.75 -8.96
N LEU A 387 -32.85 19.06 -9.11
CA LEU A 387 -31.79 18.05 -9.30
C LEU A 387 -31.60 17.18 -8.04
N ALA A 388 -31.68 17.79 -6.85
CA ALA A 388 -31.63 17.07 -5.58
C ALA A 388 -32.80 16.09 -5.43
N GLN A 389 -34.03 16.54 -5.71
CA GLN A 389 -35.23 15.69 -5.71
C GLN A 389 -35.16 14.58 -6.77
N GLN A 390 -34.70 14.89 -7.99
CA GLN A 390 -34.53 13.90 -9.06
C GLN A 390 -33.53 12.80 -8.66
N SER A 391 -32.44 13.17 -7.98
CA SER A 391 -31.44 12.23 -7.46
C SER A 391 -32.02 11.40 -6.31
N MET A 392 -32.72 12.04 -5.35
CA MET A 392 -33.38 11.37 -4.22
C MET A 392 -34.40 10.33 -4.69
N ASN A 393 -35.23 10.67 -5.69
CA ASN A 393 -36.16 9.73 -6.31
C ASN A 393 -35.42 8.50 -6.89
N GLY A 394 -34.23 8.69 -7.48
CA GLY A 394 -33.41 7.61 -8.01
C GLY A 394 -32.95 6.63 -6.93
N LEU A 395 -32.38 7.17 -5.83
CA LEU A 395 -31.97 6.37 -4.66
C LEU A 395 -33.15 5.61 -4.05
N TRP A 396 -34.28 6.29 -3.86
CA TRP A 396 -35.47 5.70 -3.24
C TRP A 396 -36.09 4.59 -4.11
N LEU A 397 -36.08 4.74 -5.44
CA LEU A 397 -36.47 3.68 -6.38
C LEU A 397 -35.50 2.50 -6.39
N ALA A 398 -34.20 2.72 -6.16
CA ALA A 398 -33.19 1.66 -6.08
C ALA A 398 -33.34 0.81 -4.81
N LEU A 399 -33.56 1.43 -3.64
CA LEU A 399 -33.94 0.70 -2.42
C LEU A 399 -35.18 -0.19 -2.65
N HIS A 400 -36.22 0.38 -3.27
CA HIS A 400 -37.45 -0.36 -3.55
C HIS A 400 -37.25 -1.48 -4.57
N ALA A 401 -36.30 -1.37 -5.50
CA ALA A 401 -36.02 -2.43 -6.46
C ALA A 401 -35.56 -3.73 -5.77
N ASN A 402 -34.65 -3.63 -4.78
CA ASN A 402 -34.12 -4.81 -4.09
C ASN A 402 -35.08 -5.40 -3.04
N GLY A 403 -36.07 -4.64 -2.59
CA GLY A 403 -37.17 -5.16 -1.77
C GLY A 403 -38.18 -6.04 -2.52
N ILE A 404 -38.02 -6.22 -3.84
CA ILE A 404 -38.97 -6.93 -4.72
C ILE A 404 -38.32 -8.17 -5.34
N THR A 405 -37.02 -8.12 -5.66
CA THR A 405 -36.21 -9.24 -6.18
C THR A 405 -36.20 -10.47 -5.26
N ALA A 406 -36.45 -10.30 -3.97
CA ALA A 406 -36.56 -11.37 -2.98
C ALA A 406 -37.84 -12.23 -3.10
N VAL A 407 -38.81 -11.87 -3.97
CA VAL A 407 -40.00 -12.69 -4.25
C VAL A 407 -39.83 -13.41 -5.59
N PRO A 408 -39.58 -14.73 -5.63
CA PRO A 408 -39.52 -15.47 -6.88
C PRO A 408 -40.92 -15.54 -7.53
N GLU A 409 -41.02 -15.20 -8.82
CA GLU A 409 -42.27 -15.26 -9.59
C GLU A 409 -42.75 -16.72 -9.79
N LYS A 410 -43.43 -17.29 -8.78
CA LYS A 410 -44.31 -18.44 -8.99
C LYS A 410 -45.64 -17.97 -9.56
N ILE A 411 -45.71 -17.91 -10.88
CA ILE A 411 -46.99 -17.87 -11.60
C ILE A 411 -47.69 -19.21 -11.39
N GLY A 412 -48.84 -19.17 -10.73
CA GLY A 412 -49.73 -20.30 -10.50
C GLY A 412 -51.03 -19.76 -9.94
N ALA A 413 -52.14 -20.03 -10.62
CA ALA A 413 -53.46 -19.58 -10.17
C ALA A 413 -53.99 -20.52 -9.08
N GLU A 414 -54.76 -19.97 -8.15
CA GLU A 414 -56.19 -20.28 -8.07
C GLU A 414 -56.92 -19.16 -7.30
N GLU A 415 -58.19 -18.97 -7.64
CA GLU A 415 -59.10 -18.15 -6.86
C GLU A 415 -59.69 -19.02 -5.75
N ASP A 416 -59.73 -18.55 -4.50
CA ASP A 416 -60.95 -18.76 -3.72
C ASP A 416 -61.19 -17.63 -2.71
N SER A 417 -62.46 -17.41 -2.42
CA SER A 417 -62.97 -16.44 -1.48
C SER A 417 -63.28 -17.09 -0.14
N GLN A 418 -62.88 -16.45 0.96
CA GLN A 418 -63.63 -16.59 2.20
C GLN A 418 -63.48 -15.38 3.12
N GLU A 419 -64.60 -14.72 3.39
CA GLU A 419 -64.78 -13.91 4.58
C GLU A 419 -64.71 -14.84 5.81
N ASN A 420 -64.17 -14.36 6.92
CA ASN A 420 -64.44 -14.94 8.23
C ASN A 420 -64.31 -13.90 9.34
N GLU A 421 -65.19 -13.97 10.32
CA GLU A 421 -65.46 -12.87 11.25
C GLU A 421 -64.46 -12.77 12.41
N ILE A 422 -64.42 -11.57 13.01
CA ILE A 422 -63.62 -11.27 14.20
C ILE A 422 -64.27 -11.93 15.42
N THR A 423 -63.63 -12.96 15.98
CA THR A 423 -63.83 -13.34 17.39
C THR A 423 -62.49 -13.33 18.13
N GLY A 424 -62.50 -12.78 19.35
CA GLY A 424 -61.28 -12.25 19.97
C GLY A 424 -60.47 -13.27 20.77
N LYS A 425 -59.14 -13.20 20.61
CA LYS A 425 -58.14 -13.50 21.64
C LYS A 425 -56.91 -12.60 21.45
N SER A 426 -57.07 -11.35 21.85
CA SER A 426 -56.01 -10.34 21.87
C SER A 426 -55.18 -10.47 23.14
N GLU A 427 -53.95 -10.98 23.02
CA GLU A 427 -52.75 -10.45 23.70
C GLU A 427 -51.48 -11.22 23.25
N ASP A 428 -51.51 -12.55 23.20
CA ASP A 428 -50.33 -13.40 22.90
C ASP A 428 -49.72 -13.22 21.49
N ILE A 429 -50.50 -12.73 20.51
CA ILE A 429 -50.05 -12.58 19.11
C ILE A 429 -49.16 -11.33 18.91
N VAL A 430 -49.16 -10.37 19.84
CA VAL A 430 -48.43 -9.10 19.67
C VAL A 430 -46.91 -9.31 19.81
N ASN A 431 -46.47 -10.03 20.84
CA ASN A 431 -45.03 -10.24 21.09
C ASN A 431 -44.40 -11.17 20.05
N ALA A 432 -45.07 -12.27 19.68
CA ALA A 432 -44.59 -13.18 18.64
C ALA A 432 -44.43 -12.46 17.27
N ARG A 433 -45.28 -11.48 16.97
CA ARG A 433 -45.07 -10.60 15.81
C ARG A 433 -43.89 -9.66 16.02
N ALA A 434 -43.81 -8.95 17.15
CA ALA A 434 -42.72 -8.01 17.43
C ALA A 434 -41.32 -8.66 17.26
N GLU A 435 -41.12 -9.87 17.80
CA GLU A 435 -39.86 -10.61 17.70
C GLU A 435 -39.56 -11.03 16.23
N SER A 436 -40.58 -11.48 15.48
CA SER A 436 -40.43 -11.83 14.04
C SER A 436 -40.25 -10.62 13.11
N TYR A 437 -40.56 -9.40 13.57
CA TYR A 437 -40.29 -8.16 12.85
C TYR A 437 -38.92 -7.58 13.20
N SER A 438 -38.45 -7.76 14.44
CA SER A 438 -37.13 -7.27 14.90
C SER A 438 -35.98 -7.83 14.06
N SER A 439 -35.93 -9.16 13.92
CA SER A 439 -34.88 -9.88 13.16
C SER A 439 -34.89 -9.65 11.65
N LYS A 440 -35.82 -8.84 11.11
CA LYS A 440 -35.86 -8.44 9.70
C LYS A 440 -35.15 -7.13 9.38
N PHE A 441 -34.74 -6.35 10.39
CA PHE A 441 -34.12 -5.04 10.16
C PHE A 441 -32.59 -5.06 10.06
N GLU A 442 -31.90 -6.02 10.70
CA GLU A 442 -30.43 -6.09 10.68
C GLU A 442 -29.84 -6.35 9.28
N ASP A 443 -30.62 -6.97 8.38
CA ASP A 443 -30.23 -7.26 7.00
C ASP A 443 -30.76 -6.21 5.99
N SER A 444 -31.30 -5.08 6.46
CA SER A 444 -31.97 -4.08 5.62
C SER A 444 -31.06 -2.92 5.18
N TRP A 445 -31.29 -2.39 3.97
CA TRP A 445 -30.51 -1.30 3.38
C TRP A 445 -30.95 0.07 3.91
N GLU A 446 -30.00 0.84 4.45
CA GLU A 446 -30.24 2.15 5.08
C GLU A 446 -29.54 3.28 4.32
N LEU A 447 -30.25 4.40 4.09
CA LEU A 447 -29.67 5.62 3.52
C LEU A 447 -29.66 6.75 4.55
N VAL A 448 -28.46 7.14 4.98
CA VAL A 448 -28.26 8.22 5.94
C VAL A 448 -28.16 9.55 5.18
N VAL A 449 -29.31 10.19 4.99
CA VAL A 449 -29.44 11.44 4.23
C VAL A 449 -28.99 12.65 5.06
N ARG A 450 -28.24 13.56 4.44
CA ARG A 450 -27.82 14.86 4.99
C ARG A 450 -27.91 15.98 3.94
N ASP A 451 -28.23 17.19 4.41
CA ASP A 451 -28.32 18.38 3.55
C ASP A 451 -27.03 19.21 3.59
N SER A 452 -26.33 19.27 2.47
CA SER A 452 -25.13 20.11 2.26
C SER A 452 -25.37 21.62 2.37
N GLN A 453 -26.61 22.10 2.25
CA GLN A 453 -26.97 23.52 2.24
C GLN A 453 -26.19 24.36 1.19
N LEU A 454 -25.60 23.72 0.18
CA LEU A 454 -24.60 24.28 -0.75
C LEU A 454 -23.34 24.87 -0.08
N ASN A 455 -23.07 24.55 1.18
CA ASN A 455 -21.96 25.07 1.98
C ASN A 455 -20.80 24.04 2.07
N PRO A 456 -19.58 24.38 1.60
CA PRO A 456 -18.40 23.50 1.67
C PRO A 456 -18.03 23.03 3.08
N GLU A 457 -18.01 23.91 4.07
CA GLU A 457 -17.55 23.58 5.42
C GLU A 457 -18.55 22.69 6.16
N ILE A 458 -19.85 22.98 6.00
CA ILE A 458 -20.92 22.08 6.47
C ILE A 458 -20.81 20.73 5.77
N THR A 459 -20.48 20.70 4.47
CA THR A 459 -20.26 19.43 3.77
C THR A 459 -19.10 18.62 4.36
N LYS A 460 -17.99 19.26 4.77
CA LYS A 460 -16.88 18.58 5.46
C LYS A 460 -17.22 18.09 6.87
N SER A 461 -18.09 18.79 7.62
CA SER A 461 -18.57 18.25 8.89
C SER A 461 -19.55 17.09 8.71
N LEU A 462 -20.40 17.13 7.68
CA LEU A 462 -21.33 16.04 7.35
C LEU A 462 -20.61 14.77 6.86
N VAL A 463 -19.53 14.88 6.08
CA VAL A 463 -18.72 13.72 5.71
C VAL A 463 -18.09 13.05 6.94
N ARG A 464 -17.54 13.83 7.88
CA ARG A 464 -17.06 13.31 9.18
C ARG A 464 -18.17 12.65 9.98
N GLU A 465 -19.32 13.29 10.15
CA GLU A 465 -20.47 12.74 10.85
C GLU A 465 -20.91 11.37 10.27
N LEU A 466 -20.98 11.28 8.94
CA LEU A 466 -21.36 10.04 8.24
C LEU A 466 -20.36 8.89 8.47
N VAL A 467 -19.06 9.18 8.54
CA VAL A 467 -18.01 8.16 8.75
C VAL A 467 -17.77 7.83 10.22
N GLU A 468 -17.68 8.85 11.07
CA GLU A 468 -17.22 8.74 12.46
C GLU A 468 -18.38 8.44 13.44
N THR A 469 -19.59 8.92 13.15
CA THR A 469 -20.80 8.66 13.95
C THR A 469 -21.67 7.59 13.30
N GLU A 470 -22.07 7.79 12.06
CA GLU A 470 -23.08 6.93 11.41
C GLU A 470 -22.50 5.67 10.77
N ARG A 471 -21.17 5.56 10.65
CA ARG A 471 -20.45 4.36 10.18
C ARG A 471 -20.84 3.90 8.77
N VAL A 472 -21.06 4.82 7.85
CA VAL A 472 -21.45 4.48 6.46
C VAL A 472 -20.30 3.82 5.69
N ILE A 473 -20.63 2.87 4.80
CA ILE A 473 -19.67 2.17 3.94
C ILE A 473 -19.26 2.97 2.68
N ALA A 474 -20.12 3.90 2.24
CA ALA A 474 -19.89 4.77 1.10
C ALA A 474 -20.73 6.05 1.20
N ILE A 475 -20.39 7.07 0.39
CA ILE A 475 -21.15 8.32 0.29
C ILE A 475 -21.58 8.57 -1.17
N ILE A 476 -22.85 8.89 -1.40
CA ILE A 476 -23.40 9.27 -2.72
C ILE A 476 -23.66 10.78 -2.78
N GLY A 477 -23.29 11.40 -3.90
CA GLY A 477 -23.27 12.85 -4.07
C GLY A 477 -21.94 13.46 -3.59
N PRO A 478 -21.83 14.79 -3.45
CA PRO A 478 -22.83 15.82 -3.78
C PRO A 478 -23.04 16.08 -5.28
N LEU A 479 -23.88 17.08 -5.58
CA LEU A 479 -24.20 17.55 -6.94
C LEU A 479 -23.39 18.79 -7.37
N ALA A 480 -23.26 19.79 -6.48
CA ALA A 480 -22.67 21.07 -6.82
C ALA A 480 -21.13 21.02 -6.73
N ARG A 481 -20.42 21.76 -7.60
CA ARG A 481 -18.96 21.74 -7.70
C ARG A 481 -18.28 21.93 -6.34
N LYS A 482 -18.47 23.08 -5.69
CA LYS A 482 -17.77 23.42 -4.43
C LYS A 482 -18.03 22.43 -3.28
N THR A 483 -19.25 21.91 -3.14
CA THR A 483 -19.53 20.90 -2.10
C THR A 483 -18.99 19.54 -2.48
N SER A 484 -18.92 19.19 -3.78
CA SER A 484 -18.30 17.94 -4.23
C SER A 484 -16.79 17.94 -4.07
N GLU A 485 -16.13 19.07 -4.32
CA GLU A 485 -14.69 19.27 -4.05
C GLU A 485 -14.40 19.11 -2.55
N ALA A 486 -15.13 19.85 -1.72
CA ALA A 486 -14.98 19.78 -0.27
C ALA A 486 -15.33 18.39 0.33
N ALA A 487 -16.34 17.71 -0.21
CA ALA A 487 -16.67 16.35 0.20
C ALA A 487 -15.59 15.34 -0.20
N ALA A 488 -15.03 15.47 -1.41
CA ALA A 488 -13.97 14.60 -1.89
C ALA A 488 -12.67 14.76 -1.10
N GLU A 489 -12.25 16.00 -0.81
CA GLU A 489 -11.09 16.28 0.05
C GLU A 489 -11.22 15.59 1.43
N GLU A 490 -12.41 15.63 2.03
CA GLU A 490 -12.65 15.04 3.35
C GLU A 490 -12.85 13.52 3.30
N ALA A 491 -13.49 13.00 2.25
CA ALA A 491 -13.69 11.57 2.02
C ALA A 491 -12.37 10.85 1.75
N GLU A 492 -11.46 11.46 0.98
CA GLU A 492 -10.11 10.94 0.79
C GLU A 492 -9.29 11.00 2.08
N ARG A 493 -9.39 12.10 2.86
CA ARG A 493 -8.75 12.21 4.18
C ARG A 493 -9.19 11.09 5.13
N LEU A 494 -10.44 10.67 5.05
CA LEU A 494 -11.02 9.57 5.83
C LEU A 494 -10.94 8.19 5.17
N ARG A 495 -10.46 8.13 3.91
CA ARG A 495 -10.38 6.92 3.08
C ARG A 495 -11.73 6.18 2.92
N VAL A 496 -12.82 6.93 2.72
CA VAL A 496 -14.17 6.38 2.43
C VAL A 496 -14.55 6.55 0.95
N PRO A 497 -15.12 5.54 0.27
CA PRO A 497 -15.60 5.68 -1.10
C PRO A 497 -16.69 6.75 -1.24
N LEU A 498 -16.46 7.73 -2.13
CA LEU A 498 -17.43 8.80 -2.43
C LEU A 498 -17.74 8.82 -3.93
N ILE A 499 -19.02 8.63 -4.30
CA ILE A 499 -19.48 8.66 -5.69
C ILE A 499 -20.22 9.98 -5.94
N SER A 500 -19.49 10.98 -6.44
CA SER A 500 -20.05 12.28 -6.78
C SER A 500 -21.03 12.19 -7.96
N LEU A 501 -22.14 12.92 -7.84
CA LEU A 501 -23.12 13.09 -8.92
C LEU A 501 -22.90 14.43 -9.67
N SER A 502 -21.72 15.05 -9.55
CA SER A 502 -21.45 16.37 -10.15
C SER A 502 -21.09 16.34 -11.64
N LEU A 503 -21.42 17.43 -12.34
CA LEU A 503 -20.96 17.73 -13.72
C LEU A 503 -19.50 18.20 -13.78
N THR A 504 -18.76 18.12 -12.68
CA THR A 504 -17.37 18.59 -12.59
C THR A 504 -16.44 17.41 -12.87
N GLU A 505 -15.78 17.39 -14.03
CA GLU A 505 -15.05 16.20 -14.50
C GLU A 505 -13.76 15.89 -13.71
N SER A 506 -13.26 16.85 -12.94
CA SER A 506 -12.04 16.76 -12.12
C SER A 506 -12.26 16.30 -10.67
N ILE A 507 -13.49 16.00 -10.24
CA ILE A 507 -13.73 15.57 -8.84
C ILE A 507 -12.94 14.29 -8.49
N PRO A 508 -12.88 13.26 -9.35
CA PRO A 508 -12.06 12.07 -9.08
C PRO A 508 -10.54 12.29 -9.12
N GLU A 509 -10.07 13.46 -9.56
CA GLU A 509 -8.64 13.80 -9.55
C GLU A 509 -8.16 14.26 -8.16
N LEU A 510 -9.05 14.24 -7.15
CA LEU A 510 -8.78 14.65 -5.77
C LEU A 510 -8.39 13.50 -4.83
N GLY A 511 -8.55 12.23 -5.23
CA GLY A 511 -8.25 11.09 -4.37
C GLY A 511 -8.59 9.72 -4.96
N GLU A 512 -7.92 8.67 -4.49
CA GLU A 512 -8.13 7.28 -4.96
C GLU A 512 -9.49 6.69 -4.54
N PHE A 513 -10.14 7.27 -3.52
CA PHE A 513 -11.46 6.85 -3.03
C PHE A 513 -12.60 7.64 -3.68
N ILE A 514 -12.28 8.54 -4.61
CA ILE A 514 -13.22 9.52 -5.17
C ILE A 514 -13.64 9.11 -6.57
N PHE A 515 -14.93 8.86 -6.73
CA PHE A 515 -15.57 8.45 -7.97
C PHE A 515 -16.56 9.51 -8.46
N ARG A 516 -16.94 9.45 -9.74
CA ARG A 516 -17.99 10.30 -10.32
C ARG A 516 -18.89 9.52 -11.27
N ASN A 517 -20.17 9.40 -10.94
CA ASN A 517 -21.20 8.87 -11.82
C ASN A 517 -22.09 10.00 -12.39
N ASN A 518 -21.59 10.67 -13.43
CA ASN A 518 -22.36 11.64 -14.21
C ASN A 518 -21.76 11.70 -15.63
N GLN A 519 -22.58 12.05 -16.64
CA GLN A 519 -22.19 12.13 -18.05
C GLN A 519 -20.92 12.98 -18.25
N SER A 520 -19.99 12.46 -19.05
CA SER A 520 -18.87 13.26 -19.57
C SER A 520 -19.26 13.96 -20.86
N TRP A 521 -19.06 15.28 -20.91
CA TRP A 521 -19.21 16.05 -22.14
C TRP A 521 -18.11 15.69 -23.16
N LYS A 522 -16.97 15.17 -22.72
CA LYS A 522 -15.90 14.71 -23.61
C LYS A 522 -16.33 13.44 -24.36
N GLN A 523 -16.78 12.40 -23.64
CA GLN A 523 -17.30 11.16 -24.23
C GLN A 523 -18.49 11.44 -25.19
N GLU A 524 -19.43 12.30 -24.76
CA GLU A 524 -20.58 12.74 -25.56
C GLU A 524 -20.17 13.30 -26.92
N ILE A 525 -19.22 14.24 -26.92
CA ILE A 525 -18.71 14.88 -28.14
C ILE A 525 -17.87 13.94 -28.99
N GLN A 526 -17.10 13.04 -28.37
CA GLN A 526 -16.29 12.04 -29.09
C GLN A 526 -17.17 11.06 -29.88
N GLU A 527 -18.23 10.50 -29.28
CA GLU A 527 -19.17 9.60 -29.97
C GLU A 527 -19.86 10.28 -31.16
N LEU A 528 -20.35 11.51 -30.96
CA LEU A 528 -21.05 12.27 -31.99
C LEU A 528 -20.15 12.63 -33.18
N LEU A 529 -18.88 12.98 -32.91
CA LEU A 529 -17.90 13.31 -33.93
C LEU A 529 -17.35 12.05 -34.62
N GLU A 530 -17.21 10.94 -33.91
CA GLU A 530 -16.83 9.65 -34.49
C GLU A 530 -17.86 9.24 -35.55
N TYR A 531 -19.14 9.23 -35.17
CA TYR A 531 -20.24 9.01 -36.11
C TYR A 531 -20.23 10.00 -37.29
N ALA A 532 -20.04 11.30 -37.03
CA ALA A 532 -20.05 12.31 -38.08
C ALA A 532 -18.88 12.15 -39.08
N THR A 533 -17.69 11.75 -38.61
CA THR A 533 -16.51 11.58 -39.47
C THR A 533 -16.50 10.22 -40.17
N SER A 534 -16.87 9.14 -39.49
CA SER A 534 -16.78 7.77 -40.01
C SER A 534 -18.01 7.35 -40.82
N GLU A 535 -19.24 7.57 -40.32
CA GLU A 535 -20.47 7.14 -41.02
C GLU A 535 -20.99 8.19 -42.01
N LEU A 536 -20.94 9.48 -41.65
CA LEU A 536 -21.43 10.56 -42.52
C LEU A 536 -20.36 11.14 -43.46
N GLN A 537 -19.09 10.76 -43.29
CA GLN A 537 -17.94 11.31 -44.03
C GLN A 537 -17.88 12.86 -43.97
N ALA A 538 -18.45 13.47 -42.93
CA ALA A 538 -18.49 14.91 -42.73
C ALA A 538 -17.20 15.37 -42.06
N CYS A 539 -16.49 16.31 -42.68
CA CYS A 539 -15.19 16.78 -42.19
C CYS A 539 -15.02 18.31 -42.31
N ARG A 540 -16.12 19.01 -42.63
CA ARG A 540 -16.23 20.48 -42.62
C ARG A 540 -17.44 20.86 -41.76
N PHE A 541 -17.20 21.54 -40.63
CA PHE A 541 -18.24 21.78 -39.61
C PHE A 541 -18.54 23.27 -39.41
N LEU A 542 -19.82 23.62 -39.30
CA LEU A 542 -20.28 24.87 -38.67
C LEU A 542 -20.64 24.55 -37.22
N ILE A 543 -20.20 25.35 -36.25
CA ILE A 543 -20.59 25.17 -34.84
C ILE A 543 -21.45 26.35 -34.37
N LEU A 544 -22.64 26.03 -33.85
CA LEU A 544 -23.53 26.96 -33.15
C LEU A 544 -23.59 26.57 -31.68
N TYR A 545 -23.49 27.53 -30.74
CA TYR A 545 -23.53 27.20 -29.31
C TYR A 545 -24.28 28.22 -28.45
N ALA A 546 -24.96 27.76 -27.40
CA ALA A 546 -25.54 28.66 -26.41
C ALA A 546 -24.41 29.34 -25.63
N LYS A 547 -24.45 30.67 -25.47
CA LYS A 547 -23.46 31.47 -24.71
C LYS A 547 -23.54 31.23 -23.17
N THR A 548 -23.85 30.00 -22.74
CA THR A 548 -23.80 29.46 -21.37
C THR A 548 -22.41 28.88 -21.04
N ARG A 549 -22.20 28.34 -19.83
CA ARG A 549 -20.96 27.61 -19.46
C ARG A 549 -20.84 26.29 -20.23
N GLU A 550 -21.93 25.53 -20.31
CA GLU A 550 -21.99 24.22 -20.95
C GLU A 550 -21.82 24.34 -22.47
N GLY A 551 -22.58 25.22 -23.14
CA GLY A 551 -22.47 25.41 -24.59
C GLY A 551 -21.07 25.85 -25.02
N ARG A 552 -20.41 26.74 -24.26
CA ARG A 552 -19.00 27.11 -24.48
C ARG A 552 -18.04 25.93 -24.35
N GLN A 553 -18.26 25.03 -23.39
CA GLN A 553 -17.37 23.90 -23.16
C GLN A 553 -17.57 22.80 -24.21
N LYS A 554 -18.83 22.45 -24.54
CA LYS A 554 -19.15 21.50 -25.62
C LYS A 554 -18.64 22.00 -26.98
N MET A 555 -18.74 23.30 -27.27
CA MET A 555 -18.15 23.91 -28.47
C MET A 555 -16.63 23.73 -28.56
N ARG A 556 -15.90 23.99 -27.47
CA ARG A 556 -14.44 23.78 -27.41
C ARG A 556 -14.07 22.33 -27.63
N LEU A 557 -14.68 21.41 -26.87
CA LEU A 557 -14.48 19.97 -27.02
C LEU A 557 -14.72 19.50 -28.46
N PHE A 558 -15.75 20.03 -29.15
CA PHE A 558 -16.02 19.67 -30.54
C PHE A 558 -14.98 20.25 -31.51
N TRP A 559 -14.58 21.52 -31.32
CA TRP A 559 -13.53 22.15 -32.12
C TRP A 559 -12.21 21.38 -31.99
N ASP A 560 -11.78 21.13 -30.75
CA ASP A 560 -10.51 20.47 -30.44
C ASP A 560 -10.48 19.05 -31.01
N ALA A 561 -11.56 18.27 -30.80
CA ALA A 561 -11.67 16.92 -31.34
C ALA A 561 -11.76 16.89 -32.88
N ALA A 562 -12.45 17.84 -33.51
CA ALA A 562 -12.55 17.94 -34.97
C ALA A 562 -11.18 18.26 -35.60
N VAL A 563 -10.43 19.20 -35.01
CA VAL A 563 -9.07 19.54 -35.48
C VAL A 563 -8.11 18.37 -35.27
N LEU A 564 -8.20 17.63 -34.16
CA LEU A 564 -7.40 16.41 -33.92
C LEU A 564 -7.70 15.28 -34.92
N LYS A 565 -8.94 15.18 -35.43
CA LYS A 565 -9.31 14.28 -36.54
C LYS A 565 -8.94 14.84 -37.93
N GLY A 566 -8.23 15.97 -38.02
CA GLY A 566 -7.84 16.60 -39.28
C GLY A 566 -8.96 17.36 -39.99
N CYS A 567 -10.12 17.52 -39.35
CA CYS A 567 -11.30 18.14 -39.94
C CYS A 567 -11.36 19.65 -39.69
N LYS A 568 -11.98 20.36 -40.64
CA LYS A 568 -12.03 21.82 -40.67
C LYS A 568 -13.30 22.35 -40.01
N VAL A 569 -13.17 23.08 -38.90
CA VAL A 569 -14.25 23.98 -38.49
C VAL A 569 -14.23 25.20 -39.41
N VAL A 570 -15.37 25.48 -40.05
CA VAL A 570 -15.55 26.53 -41.06
C VAL A 570 -15.92 27.85 -40.40
N ALA A 571 -16.77 27.82 -39.37
CA ALA A 571 -17.12 28.95 -38.53
C ALA A 571 -17.67 28.48 -37.17
N VAL A 572 -17.64 29.37 -36.18
CA VAL A 572 -18.18 29.20 -34.83
C VAL A 572 -19.00 30.44 -34.50
N GLU A 573 -20.23 30.28 -34.01
CA GLU A 573 -21.04 31.39 -33.50
C GLU A 573 -21.85 31.00 -32.26
N GLY A 574 -21.99 31.94 -31.34
CA GLY A 574 -22.75 31.75 -30.13
C GLY A 574 -24.04 32.57 -30.08
N PHE A 575 -25.17 31.94 -29.79
CA PHE A 575 -26.44 32.64 -29.56
C PHE A 575 -26.67 32.89 -28.06
N LYS A 576 -27.51 33.88 -27.72
CA LYS A 576 -27.99 34.07 -26.34
C LYS A 576 -29.00 32.97 -26.02
N ASP A 577 -28.90 32.38 -24.82
CA ASP A 577 -29.84 31.34 -24.34
C ASP A 577 -31.28 31.85 -24.20
N GLU A 578 -31.48 33.17 -24.06
CA GLU A 578 -32.80 33.79 -23.97
C GLU A 578 -32.84 35.13 -24.72
N GLY A 579 -34.02 35.47 -25.25
CA GLY A 579 -34.31 36.77 -25.86
C GLY A 579 -33.73 37.05 -27.26
N GLN A 580 -32.93 36.14 -27.85
CA GLN A 580 -32.46 36.32 -29.23
C GLN A 580 -33.56 35.97 -30.25
N LYS A 581 -33.78 36.88 -31.21
CA LYS A 581 -34.88 36.81 -32.20
C LYS A 581 -34.44 36.44 -33.62
N SER A 582 -33.14 36.43 -33.90
CA SER A 582 -32.58 36.23 -35.25
C SER A 582 -31.12 35.79 -35.20
N LEU A 583 -30.69 35.07 -36.24
CA LEU A 583 -29.30 34.78 -36.63
C LEU A 583 -29.08 35.07 -38.14
N VAL A 584 -29.85 35.98 -38.74
CA VAL A 584 -29.83 36.23 -40.20
C VAL A 584 -28.44 36.67 -40.69
N ASN A 585 -27.82 37.67 -40.04
CA ASN A 585 -26.52 38.22 -40.46
C ASN A 585 -25.43 37.15 -40.42
N GLU A 586 -25.51 36.29 -39.40
CA GLU A 586 -24.62 35.18 -39.11
C GLU A 586 -24.75 34.12 -40.22
N PHE A 587 -25.96 33.66 -40.55
CA PHE A 587 -26.17 32.71 -41.65
C PHE A 587 -25.91 33.29 -43.06
N ASP A 588 -26.17 34.58 -43.30
CA ASP A 588 -25.79 35.26 -44.55
C ASP A 588 -24.27 35.30 -44.73
N THR A 589 -23.53 35.43 -43.62
CA THR A 589 -22.06 35.32 -43.58
C THR A 589 -21.60 33.88 -43.86
N PHE A 590 -22.13 32.88 -43.15
CA PHE A 590 -21.71 31.47 -43.33
C PHE A 590 -22.00 30.93 -44.73
N THR A 591 -23.10 31.36 -45.35
CA THR A 591 -23.53 30.88 -46.67
C THR A 591 -23.07 31.74 -47.85
N GLY A 592 -22.29 32.80 -47.59
CA GLY A 592 -21.67 33.61 -48.62
C GLY A 592 -22.62 34.48 -49.44
N LYS A 593 -23.83 34.79 -48.95
CA LYS A 593 -24.69 35.83 -49.55
C LYS A 593 -24.07 37.22 -49.45
N ILE A 594 -23.18 37.43 -48.46
CA ILE A 594 -22.32 38.62 -48.40
C ILE A 594 -21.13 38.49 -49.36
N ARG A 595 -21.40 38.17 -50.64
CA ARG A 595 -20.48 38.45 -51.74
C ARG A 595 -20.69 39.89 -52.19
N ARG A 596 -19.62 40.55 -52.65
CA ARG A 596 -19.75 41.73 -53.51
C ARG A 596 -20.20 41.27 -54.89
N LEU A 597 -21.50 41.01 -55.05
CA LEU A 597 -22.16 41.10 -56.36
C LEU A 597 -22.00 42.54 -56.86
N ASP A 598 -21.84 42.72 -58.17
CA ASP A 598 -21.83 44.06 -58.76
C ASP A 598 -23.22 44.72 -58.63
N THR A 599 -23.26 46.02 -58.87
CA THR A 599 -24.46 46.85 -58.84
C THR A 599 -25.47 46.37 -59.89
N GLU A 600 -24.99 45.92 -61.05
CA GLU A 600 -25.81 45.39 -62.15
C GLU A 600 -26.45 44.04 -61.78
N ASP A 601 -25.68 43.06 -61.29
CA ASP A 601 -26.21 41.75 -60.84
C ASP A 601 -27.36 41.89 -59.83
N LYS A 602 -27.22 42.85 -58.89
CA LYS A 602 -28.23 43.13 -57.87
C LYS A 602 -29.51 43.76 -58.42
N ILE A 603 -29.40 44.50 -59.53
CA ILE A 603 -30.56 45.05 -60.25
C ILE A 603 -31.23 43.92 -61.04
N ILE A 604 -30.47 43.12 -61.77
CA ILE A 604 -30.96 41.99 -62.58
C ILE A 604 -31.73 40.99 -61.70
N LEU A 605 -31.15 40.53 -60.59
CA LEU A 605 -31.84 39.61 -59.65
C LEU A 605 -33.14 40.21 -59.09
N LYS A 606 -33.18 41.53 -58.86
CA LYS A 606 -34.35 42.24 -58.33
C LYS A 606 -35.46 42.39 -59.38
N GLU A 607 -35.13 42.62 -60.64
CA GLU A 607 -36.10 42.67 -61.75
C GLU A 607 -36.68 41.29 -62.07
N LEU A 608 -35.83 40.26 -62.10
CA LEU A 608 -36.22 38.86 -62.29
C LEU A 608 -36.97 38.26 -61.06
N LYS A 609 -36.97 38.96 -59.91
CA LYS A 609 -37.51 38.52 -58.62
C LYS A 609 -36.84 37.26 -58.05
N GLU A 610 -35.63 36.96 -58.52
CA GLU A 610 -34.85 35.81 -58.07
C GLU A 610 -34.12 36.09 -56.75
N LYS A 611 -33.62 35.03 -56.12
CA LYS A 611 -32.87 35.10 -54.86
C LYS A 611 -31.60 34.30 -54.97
N GLU A 612 -30.50 34.88 -54.50
CA GLU A 612 -29.18 34.26 -54.42
C GLU A 612 -29.25 32.82 -53.90
N VAL A 613 -28.47 31.93 -54.52
CA VAL A 613 -28.34 30.54 -54.09
C VAL A 613 -27.30 30.46 -52.96
N PRO A 614 -27.67 30.07 -51.74
CA PRO A 614 -26.73 29.94 -50.63
C PRO A 614 -25.63 28.91 -50.94
N ILE A 615 -24.38 29.24 -50.61
CA ILE A 615 -23.24 28.32 -50.77
C ILE A 615 -23.06 27.53 -49.48
N HIS A 616 -22.93 26.21 -49.60
CA HIS A 616 -22.67 25.32 -48.46
C HIS A 616 -21.23 24.79 -48.53
N ASN A 617 -20.34 25.43 -47.78
CA ASN A 617 -18.92 25.08 -47.65
C ASN A 617 -18.62 24.18 -46.44
N PHE A 618 -19.66 23.75 -45.72
CA PHE A 618 -19.65 22.79 -44.61
C PHE A 618 -20.57 21.60 -44.91
N ASP A 619 -20.28 20.45 -44.31
CA ASP A 619 -21.01 19.19 -44.49
C ASP A 619 -22.09 19.01 -43.41
N ALA A 620 -21.79 19.43 -42.18
CA ALA A 620 -22.67 19.32 -41.02
C ALA A 620 -22.65 20.57 -40.14
N VAL A 621 -23.73 20.79 -39.38
CA VAL A 621 -23.83 21.82 -38.34
C VAL A 621 -23.92 21.17 -36.98
N PHE A 622 -22.95 21.39 -36.10
CA PHE A 622 -23.05 21.02 -34.70
C PHE A 622 -23.75 22.14 -33.91
N VAL A 623 -24.73 21.80 -33.08
CA VAL A 623 -25.50 22.75 -32.27
C VAL A 623 -25.51 22.34 -30.79
N ALA A 624 -24.67 22.99 -30.00
CA ALA A 624 -24.60 22.80 -28.55
C ALA A 624 -25.58 23.74 -27.82
N VAL A 625 -26.78 23.25 -27.50
CA VAL A 625 -27.78 24.00 -26.73
C VAL A 625 -27.61 23.82 -25.21
N GLY A 626 -27.07 22.69 -24.75
CA GLY A 626 -26.90 22.39 -23.34
C GLY A 626 -28.18 21.95 -22.62
N SER A 627 -28.06 21.61 -21.35
CA SER A 627 -29.10 20.97 -20.55
C SER A 627 -30.37 21.83 -20.42
N GLY A 628 -31.47 21.38 -21.05
CA GLY A 628 -32.74 22.13 -21.14
C GLY A 628 -32.78 23.19 -22.24
N GLY A 629 -31.81 23.19 -23.15
CA GLY A 629 -31.65 24.15 -24.24
C GLY A 629 -32.53 23.91 -25.47
N VAL A 630 -33.36 22.85 -25.51
CA VAL A 630 -34.22 22.50 -26.67
C VAL A 630 -35.04 23.68 -27.21
N LYS A 631 -35.47 24.61 -26.34
CA LYS A 631 -36.18 25.85 -26.70
C LYS A 631 -35.43 26.68 -27.76
N ASN A 632 -34.10 26.64 -27.73
CA ASN A 632 -33.20 27.40 -28.61
C ASN A 632 -33.17 26.83 -30.04
N LEU A 633 -33.55 25.57 -30.24
CA LEU A 633 -33.59 24.95 -31.56
C LEU A 633 -34.66 25.58 -32.46
N SER A 634 -35.74 26.11 -31.89
CA SER A 634 -36.77 26.88 -32.59
C SER A 634 -36.27 28.21 -33.19
N LEU A 635 -35.11 28.73 -32.73
CA LEU A 635 -34.42 29.86 -33.37
C LEU A 635 -33.57 29.40 -34.57
N ILE A 636 -33.04 28.17 -34.53
CA ILE A 636 -31.98 27.69 -35.43
C ILE A 636 -32.55 26.89 -36.61
N PHE A 637 -33.47 25.97 -36.35
CA PHE A 637 -34.04 25.08 -37.36
C PHE A 637 -34.73 25.80 -38.54
N PRO A 638 -35.43 26.94 -38.38
CA PRO A 638 -36.01 27.66 -39.53
C PRO A 638 -34.97 28.04 -40.59
N TYR A 639 -33.71 28.25 -40.21
CA TYR A 639 -32.65 28.60 -41.16
C TYR A 639 -32.25 27.44 -42.09
N SER A 640 -32.49 26.18 -41.69
CA SER A 640 -32.29 25.02 -42.58
C SER A 640 -33.09 25.12 -43.88
N GLU A 641 -34.34 25.60 -43.79
CA GLU A 641 -35.21 25.78 -44.96
C GLU A 641 -34.93 27.12 -45.67
N VAL A 642 -34.81 28.22 -44.92
CA VAL A 642 -34.52 29.57 -45.49
C VAL A 642 -33.23 29.59 -46.31
N TYR A 643 -32.21 28.84 -45.89
CA TYR A 643 -30.93 28.73 -46.59
C TYR A 643 -30.81 27.46 -47.44
N LYS A 644 -31.90 26.71 -47.69
CA LYS A 644 -31.94 25.54 -48.58
C LYS A 644 -30.96 24.38 -48.21
N MET A 645 -30.62 24.23 -46.92
CA MET A 645 -29.58 23.35 -46.37
C MET A 645 -29.91 21.84 -46.41
N ARG A 646 -30.64 21.37 -47.43
CA ARG A 646 -31.25 20.03 -47.55
C ARG A 646 -30.26 18.84 -47.60
N LYS A 647 -28.97 19.12 -47.79
CA LYS A 647 -27.87 18.13 -47.80
C LYS A 647 -27.04 18.13 -46.50
N THR A 648 -27.27 19.10 -45.61
CA THR A 648 -26.49 19.30 -44.40
C THR A 648 -27.11 18.53 -43.24
N THR A 649 -26.33 17.66 -42.59
CA THR A 649 -26.78 17.01 -41.35
C THR A 649 -26.65 17.97 -40.17
N PHE A 650 -27.66 18.01 -39.31
CA PHE A 650 -27.57 18.71 -38.02
C PHE A 650 -27.19 17.69 -36.93
N LEU A 651 -26.16 18.04 -36.17
CA LEU A 651 -25.59 17.26 -35.07
C LEU A 651 -25.90 17.97 -33.75
N GLY A 652 -26.41 17.24 -32.76
CA GLY A 652 -26.88 17.81 -31.50
C GLY A 652 -26.21 17.23 -30.25
N ASP A 653 -26.10 18.06 -29.22
CA ASP A 653 -25.70 17.64 -27.89
C ASP A 653 -26.90 17.07 -27.09
N SER A 654 -26.66 16.50 -25.91
CA SER A 654 -27.71 15.89 -25.06
C SER A 654 -28.87 16.84 -24.70
N GLY A 655 -28.66 18.16 -24.78
CA GLY A 655 -29.72 19.16 -24.68
C GLY A 655 -30.85 19.06 -25.72
N TRP A 656 -30.68 18.23 -26.76
CA TRP A 656 -31.70 17.89 -27.75
C TRP A 656 -32.67 16.78 -27.31
N ASN A 657 -32.30 15.94 -26.34
CA ASN A 657 -33.07 14.76 -25.93
C ASN A 657 -34.24 15.12 -25.01
N ASP A 658 -35.19 15.89 -25.54
CA ASP A 658 -36.35 16.41 -24.83
C ASP A 658 -37.64 16.07 -25.59
N SER A 659 -38.70 15.73 -24.85
CA SER A 659 -40.06 15.54 -25.34
C SER A 659 -40.62 16.70 -26.18
N ALA A 660 -40.07 17.91 -26.04
CA ALA A 660 -40.41 19.09 -26.83
C ALA A 660 -39.77 19.12 -28.23
N LEU A 661 -38.70 18.36 -28.50
CA LEU A 661 -37.99 18.37 -29.80
C LEU A 661 -38.90 18.14 -31.02
N PRO A 662 -39.89 17.22 -31.02
CA PRO A 662 -40.79 17.01 -32.17
C PRO A 662 -41.65 18.22 -32.53
N TYR A 663 -41.79 19.17 -31.61
CA TYR A 663 -42.62 20.36 -31.72
C TYR A 663 -41.80 21.64 -31.96
N ALA A 664 -40.47 21.54 -32.08
CA ALA A 664 -39.57 22.66 -32.34
C ALA A 664 -39.88 23.34 -33.69
N LEU A 665 -39.96 24.67 -33.70
CA LEU A 665 -40.31 25.43 -34.89
C LEU A 665 -39.26 25.25 -35.99
N GLY A 666 -39.69 25.03 -37.24
CA GLY A 666 -38.79 24.83 -38.37
C GLY A 666 -38.14 23.43 -38.46
N PHE A 667 -38.38 22.52 -37.51
CA PHE A 667 -37.82 21.16 -37.52
C PHE A 667 -37.99 20.44 -38.87
N ARG A 668 -39.12 20.65 -39.57
CA ARG A 668 -39.43 20.00 -40.86
C ARG A 668 -38.41 20.30 -41.97
N GLY A 669 -37.62 21.36 -41.88
CA GLY A 669 -36.51 21.64 -42.80
C GLY A 669 -35.24 20.83 -42.51
N VAL A 670 -35.10 20.29 -41.29
CA VAL A 670 -33.92 19.53 -40.82
C VAL A 670 -34.10 18.05 -41.17
N LYS A 671 -33.30 17.56 -42.12
CA LYS A 671 -33.32 16.15 -42.53
C LYS A 671 -32.38 15.33 -41.65
N ASN A 672 -32.88 14.19 -41.16
CA ASN A 672 -32.13 13.18 -40.39
C ASN A 672 -31.19 13.77 -39.31
N PRO A 673 -31.67 14.61 -38.38
CA PRO A 673 -30.83 15.09 -37.29
C PRO A 673 -30.39 13.93 -36.40
N VAL A 674 -29.14 14.01 -35.94
CA VAL A 674 -28.55 13.04 -35.00
C VAL A 674 -28.03 13.78 -33.78
N PHE A 675 -28.30 13.26 -32.60
CA PHE A 675 -27.80 13.79 -31.33
C PHE A 675 -27.41 12.64 -30.40
N VAL A 676 -26.83 12.95 -29.26
CA VAL A 676 -26.19 11.97 -28.38
C VAL A 676 -26.60 12.16 -26.92
N ASP A 677 -26.89 11.07 -26.23
CA ASP A 677 -27.18 11.08 -24.78
C ASP A 677 -26.73 9.75 -24.14
N SER A 678 -26.45 9.75 -22.84
CA SER A 678 -26.29 8.51 -22.05
C SER A 678 -27.60 7.96 -21.50
N PHE A 679 -28.66 8.78 -21.43
CA PHE A 679 -29.93 8.39 -20.85
C PHE A 679 -31.10 8.51 -21.84
N PHE A 680 -31.67 7.36 -22.23
CA PHE A 680 -32.80 7.29 -23.16
C PHE A 680 -34.00 6.61 -22.49
N PRO A 681 -35.01 7.36 -21.97
CA PRO A 681 -36.14 6.81 -21.22
C PRO A 681 -36.93 5.73 -21.96
N GLN A 682 -36.99 5.79 -23.29
CA GLN A 682 -37.74 4.87 -24.13
C GLN A 682 -36.93 3.62 -24.53
N SER A 683 -35.79 3.38 -23.87
CA SER A 683 -34.99 2.16 -24.02
C SER A 683 -35.80 0.91 -23.64
N LYS A 684 -35.61 -0.15 -24.43
CA LYS A 684 -36.24 -1.47 -24.20
C LYS A 684 -35.36 -2.43 -23.37
N THR A 685 -34.25 -1.96 -22.80
CA THR A 685 -33.42 -2.80 -21.92
C THR A 685 -34.19 -3.24 -20.67
N PRO A 686 -33.97 -4.47 -20.15
CA PRO A 686 -34.69 -4.96 -18.97
C PRO A 686 -34.59 -4.01 -17.76
N ALA A 687 -33.40 -3.47 -17.49
CA ALA A 687 -33.17 -2.49 -16.43
C ALA A 687 -34.03 -1.22 -16.60
N MET A 688 -34.12 -0.65 -17.81
CA MET A 688 -34.97 0.53 -18.05
C MET A 688 -36.45 0.19 -17.86
N GLN A 689 -36.89 -0.97 -18.35
CA GLN A 689 -38.28 -1.41 -18.20
C GLN A 689 -38.63 -1.67 -16.73
N GLN A 690 -37.70 -2.18 -15.92
CA GLN A 690 -37.85 -2.29 -14.47
C GLN A 690 -37.93 -0.91 -13.81
N LEU A 691 -37.02 0.01 -14.11
CA LEU A 691 -37.07 1.38 -13.58
C LEU A 691 -38.38 2.09 -13.95
N LEU A 692 -38.86 1.99 -15.19
CA LEU A 692 -40.12 2.59 -15.62
C LEU A 692 -41.31 2.05 -14.80
N ARG A 693 -41.42 0.72 -14.65
CA ARG A 693 -42.48 0.08 -13.83
C ARG A 693 -42.42 0.53 -12.37
N LEU A 694 -41.23 0.59 -11.77
CA LEU A 694 -41.04 1.06 -10.40
C LEU A 694 -41.43 2.55 -10.27
N HIS A 695 -40.92 3.37 -11.17
CA HIS A 695 -41.15 4.81 -11.22
C HIS A 695 -42.64 5.14 -11.38
N GLU A 696 -43.35 4.46 -12.28
CA GLU A 696 -44.80 4.56 -12.42
C GLU A 696 -45.52 4.08 -11.16
N ARG A 697 -45.36 2.80 -10.76
CA ARG A 697 -46.07 2.20 -9.62
C ARG A 697 -45.93 3.01 -8.32
N ILE A 698 -44.77 3.62 -8.10
CA ILE A 698 -44.42 4.31 -6.85
C ILE A 698 -44.71 5.82 -6.93
N LEU A 699 -44.38 6.50 -8.04
CA LEU A 699 -44.46 7.98 -8.12
C LEU A 699 -45.69 8.53 -8.87
N TYR A 700 -46.46 7.71 -9.59
CA TYR A 700 -47.59 8.17 -10.43
C TYR A 700 -48.67 8.96 -9.66
N ARG A 701 -48.81 8.75 -8.34
CA ARG A 701 -49.78 9.45 -7.49
C ARG A 701 -49.35 10.87 -7.07
N HIS A 702 -48.14 11.32 -7.39
CA HIS A 702 -47.73 12.70 -7.13
C HIS A 702 -48.35 13.68 -8.16
N GLN A 703 -48.82 14.83 -7.67
CA GLN A 703 -49.54 15.85 -8.47
C GLN A 703 -48.73 16.47 -9.64
N ASN A 704 -47.43 16.19 -9.73
CA ASN A 704 -46.56 16.60 -10.83
C ASN A 704 -45.71 15.40 -11.30
N TYR A 705 -46.35 14.29 -11.69
CA TYR A 705 -45.63 13.14 -12.24
C TYR A 705 -44.88 13.49 -13.53
N ILE A 706 -43.56 13.39 -13.48
CA ILE A 706 -42.63 13.52 -14.60
C ILE A 706 -41.83 12.22 -14.63
N GLY A 707 -41.66 11.60 -15.79
CA GLY A 707 -40.91 10.35 -15.94
C GLY A 707 -39.44 10.45 -15.47
N PRO A 708 -38.74 9.31 -15.34
CA PRO A 708 -37.38 9.28 -14.82
C PRO A 708 -36.46 10.19 -15.65
N THR A 709 -35.52 10.85 -14.97
CA THR A 709 -34.57 11.79 -15.56
C THR A 709 -33.15 11.27 -15.45
N ALA A 710 -32.19 11.87 -16.19
CA ALA A 710 -30.79 11.48 -16.14
C ALA A 710 -30.23 11.42 -14.70
N TYR A 711 -30.58 12.37 -13.83
CA TYR A 711 -30.16 12.37 -12.42
C TYR A 711 -30.86 11.30 -11.58
N THR A 712 -32.12 10.98 -11.88
CA THR A 712 -32.82 9.83 -11.29
C THR A 712 -32.12 8.53 -11.68
N ALA A 713 -31.69 8.43 -12.94
CA ALA A 713 -31.02 7.26 -13.48
C ALA A 713 -29.58 7.10 -12.95
N PHE A 714 -28.78 8.16 -12.86
CA PHE A 714 -27.43 8.12 -12.28
C PHE A 714 -27.47 7.73 -10.81
N ALA A 715 -28.40 8.29 -10.03
CA ALA A 715 -28.53 7.96 -8.61
C ALA A 715 -29.04 6.52 -8.41
N TYR A 716 -29.99 6.05 -9.24
CA TYR A 716 -30.45 4.67 -9.24
C TYR A 716 -29.32 3.68 -9.57
N ASP A 717 -28.61 3.87 -10.68
CA ASP A 717 -27.48 3.02 -11.08
C ASP A 717 -26.37 3.01 -10.01
N THR A 718 -26.03 4.17 -9.43
CA THR A 718 -25.02 4.27 -8.38
C THR A 718 -25.36 3.40 -7.17
N LEU A 719 -26.59 3.48 -6.69
CA LEU A 719 -27.00 2.74 -5.50
C LEU A 719 -27.13 1.24 -5.77
N ILE A 720 -27.68 0.83 -6.93
CA ILE A 720 -27.72 -0.61 -7.28
C ILE A 720 -26.30 -1.19 -7.49
N ILE A 721 -25.36 -0.45 -8.09
CA ILE A 721 -23.96 -0.89 -8.21
C ILE A 721 -23.34 -1.10 -6.82
N LEU A 722 -23.49 -0.14 -5.90
CA LEU A 722 -22.99 -0.27 -4.53
C LEU A 722 -23.62 -1.47 -3.81
N MET A 723 -24.95 -1.58 -3.82
CA MET A 723 -25.67 -2.68 -3.17
C MET A 723 -25.22 -4.04 -3.69
N ARG A 724 -25.04 -4.19 -5.01
CA ARG A 724 -24.60 -5.44 -5.64
C ARG A 724 -23.12 -5.77 -5.38
N LEU A 725 -22.23 -4.78 -5.28
CA LEU A 725 -20.84 -5.04 -4.91
C LEU A 725 -20.74 -5.49 -3.44
N LEU A 726 -21.58 -4.95 -2.57
CA LEU A 726 -21.62 -5.23 -1.13
C LEU A 726 -22.41 -6.50 -0.74
N GLU A 727 -23.01 -7.20 -1.71
CA GLU A 727 -23.50 -8.58 -1.56
C GLU A 727 -22.33 -9.58 -1.35
N ASP A 728 -21.10 -9.24 -1.75
CA ASP A 728 -19.89 -9.99 -1.43
C ASP A 728 -19.28 -9.48 -0.10
N GLU A 729 -19.11 -10.38 0.87
CA GLU A 729 -18.50 -10.09 2.17
C GLU A 729 -17.08 -9.53 2.07
N GLN A 730 -16.33 -9.85 1.00
CA GLN A 730 -14.98 -9.34 0.79
C GLN A 730 -14.96 -7.82 0.55
N ASN A 731 -16.05 -7.25 0.05
CA ASN A 731 -16.14 -5.83 -0.29
C ASN A 731 -16.66 -4.96 0.87
N GLN A 732 -16.85 -5.52 2.06
CA GLN A 732 -17.50 -4.85 3.20
C GLN A 732 -16.57 -3.94 4.04
N SER A 733 -15.39 -3.59 3.51
CA SER A 733 -14.53 -2.51 4.05
C SER A 733 -14.48 -1.33 3.08
N HIS A 734 -14.19 -0.12 3.57
CA HIS A 734 -13.99 1.06 2.71
C HIS A 734 -12.96 0.84 1.61
N ARG A 735 -11.86 0.15 1.93
CA ARG A 735 -10.77 -0.13 0.98
C ARG A 735 -11.20 -1.17 -0.04
N ASP A 736 -11.76 -2.29 0.41
CA ASP A 736 -12.09 -3.39 -0.49
C ASP A 736 -13.26 -3.00 -1.41
N LEU A 737 -14.21 -2.17 -0.94
CA LEU A 737 -15.21 -1.54 -1.82
C LEU A 737 -14.58 -0.59 -2.85
N ARG A 738 -13.58 0.21 -2.48
CA ARG A 738 -12.83 1.06 -3.43
C ARG A 738 -12.15 0.19 -4.49
N ASP A 739 -11.43 -0.85 -4.06
CA ASP A 739 -10.74 -1.80 -4.92
C ASP A 739 -11.77 -2.52 -5.85
N ALA A 740 -12.96 -2.87 -5.35
CA ALA A 740 -14.06 -3.47 -6.13
C ALA A 740 -14.73 -2.51 -7.13
N LEU A 741 -14.89 -1.23 -6.79
CA LEU A 741 -15.43 -0.20 -7.70
C LEU A 741 -14.49 0.08 -8.89
N LEU A 742 -13.17 -0.03 -8.70
CA LEU A 742 -12.19 0.07 -9.79
C LEU A 742 -12.13 -1.19 -10.66
N ASN A 743 -12.30 -2.38 -10.06
CA ASN A 743 -12.20 -3.67 -10.76
C ASN A 743 -13.55 -4.26 -11.20
N MET A 744 -14.65 -3.49 -11.12
CA MET A 744 -15.99 -3.98 -11.43
C MET A 744 -16.13 -4.40 -12.88
N GLN A 745 -16.78 -5.55 -13.11
CA GLN A 745 -17.22 -5.92 -14.46
C GLN A 745 -18.30 -4.95 -14.97
N MET A 746 -18.33 -4.76 -16.29
CA MET A 746 -19.26 -3.87 -16.99
C MET A 746 -20.73 -4.12 -16.58
N TYR A 747 -21.31 -3.19 -15.84
CA TYR A 747 -22.65 -3.29 -15.27
C TYR A 747 -23.73 -2.78 -16.25
N PRO A 748 -24.74 -3.59 -16.61
CA PRO A 748 -25.80 -3.20 -17.56
C PRO A 748 -26.92 -2.40 -16.87
N GLY A 749 -26.68 -1.12 -16.60
CA GLY A 749 -27.59 -0.21 -15.90
C GLY A 749 -28.65 0.46 -16.78
N VAL A 750 -29.40 1.37 -16.16
CA VAL A 750 -30.43 2.19 -16.84
C VAL A 750 -29.81 3.29 -17.72
N THR A 751 -28.60 3.74 -17.39
CA THR A 751 -27.79 4.68 -18.20
C THR A 751 -26.80 3.99 -19.13
N GLY A 752 -27.12 2.74 -19.49
CA GLY A 752 -26.32 1.90 -20.37
C GLY A 752 -25.34 1.01 -19.62
N ASN A 753 -24.38 0.45 -20.35
CA ASN A 753 -23.29 -0.32 -19.77
C ASN A 753 -22.29 0.63 -19.08
N LEU A 754 -21.93 0.33 -17.84
CA LEU A 754 -21.20 1.19 -16.91
C LEU A 754 -19.98 0.49 -16.31
N SER A 755 -18.88 1.23 -16.18
CA SER A 755 -17.70 0.88 -15.37
C SER A 755 -17.03 2.17 -14.87
N PHE A 756 -16.00 2.07 -14.04
CA PHE A 756 -15.14 3.21 -13.70
C PHE A 756 -13.76 3.02 -14.33
N ASP A 757 -13.11 4.12 -14.74
CA ASP A 757 -11.69 4.10 -15.13
C ASP A 757 -10.77 4.02 -13.89
N GLU A 758 -9.47 3.85 -14.12
CA GLU A 758 -8.42 3.87 -13.08
C GLU A 758 -8.41 5.14 -12.20
N LYS A 759 -9.15 6.17 -12.62
CA LYS A 759 -9.26 7.48 -11.96
C LYS A 759 -10.68 7.71 -11.43
N GLY A 760 -11.49 6.67 -11.23
CA GLY A 760 -12.84 6.77 -10.65
C GLY A 760 -13.88 7.49 -11.51
N LYS A 761 -13.60 7.79 -12.78
CA LYS A 761 -14.54 8.45 -13.69
C LYS A 761 -15.40 7.39 -14.37
N VAL A 762 -16.71 7.61 -14.43
CA VAL A 762 -17.61 6.66 -15.11
C VAL A 762 -17.29 6.57 -16.62
N GLU A 763 -16.99 5.36 -17.07
CA GLU A 763 -17.07 4.97 -18.46
C GLU A 763 -18.46 4.45 -18.76
N ARG A 764 -19.06 4.93 -19.86
CA ARG A 764 -20.35 4.45 -20.32
C ARG A 764 -20.50 4.59 -21.82
N LYS A 765 -21.28 3.68 -22.42
CA LYS A 765 -21.64 3.80 -23.84
C LYS A 765 -22.70 4.89 -24.04
N MET A 766 -22.34 5.93 -24.78
CA MET A 766 -23.28 6.94 -25.26
C MET A 766 -24.20 6.34 -26.34
N GLN A 767 -25.41 6.87 -26.48
CA GLN A 767 -26.39 6.44 -27.49
C GLN A 767 -26.58 7.54 -28.53
N LEU A 768 -26.39 7.17 -29.80
CA LEU A 768 -26.78 8.01 -30.94
C LEU A 768 -28.29 7.91 -31.14
N LEU A 769 -28.96 9.07 -31.07
CA LEU A 769 -30.40 9.24 -31.16
C LEU A 769 -30.76 10.06 -32.39
N THR A 770 -31.97 9.87 -32.91
CA THR A 770 -32.51 10.61 -34.06
C THR A 770 -34.02 10.79 -33.93
N LEU A 771 -34.58 11.81 -34.59
CA LEU A 771 -36.03 11.99 -34.65
C LEU A 771 -36.60 11.41 -35.96
N ARG A 772 -37.29 10.28 -35.87
CA ARG A 772 -38.01 9.64 -37.00
C ARG A 772 -39.51 9.63 -36.71
N ARG A 773 -40.33 10.08 -37.68
CA ARG A 773 -41.80 10.13 -37.58
C ARG A 773 -42.34 10.82 -36.29
N GLY A 774 -41.65 11.87 -35.83
CA GLY A 774 -42.03 12.63 -34.63
C GLY A 774 -41.70 11.95 -33.29
N LYS A 775 -40.93 10.86 -33.29
CA LYS A 775 -40.45 10.17 -32.07
C LYS A 775 -38.93 10.16 -32.02
N ILE A 776 -38.37 10.36 -30.83
CA ILE A 776 -36.95 10.10 -30.58
C ILE A 776 -36.77 8.58 -30.53
N LEU A 777 -35.79 8.08 -31.27
CA LEU A 777 -35.41 6.68 -31.34
C LEU A 777 -33.88 6.58 -31.38
N PRO A 778 -33.29 5.43 -31.03
CA PRO A 778 -31.92 5.12 -31.43
C PRO A 778 -31.74 5.27 -32.94
N LEU A 779 -30.54 5.64 -33.36
CA LEU A 779 -30.19 5.84 -34.77
C LEU A 779 -30.20 4.53 -35.57
N ASN A 780 -29.77 3.46 -34.92
CA ASN A 780 -29.60 2.11 -35.47
C ASN A 780 -30.96 1.40 -35.63
#